data_AF-M0J740-F1
#
_entry.id   AF-M0J740-F1
#
_cell.length_a   1.000
_cell.length_b   1.000
_cell.length_c   1.000
_cell.angle_alpha   90.00
_cell.angle_beta   90.00
_cell.angle_gamma   90.00
#
_symmetry.space_group_name_H-M   'P 1'
#
loop_
_entity.id
_entity.type
_entity.pdbx_description
1 polymer ?
#
loop_
_entity_poly.entity_id
_entity_poly.type
_entity_poly.pdbx_seq_one_letter_code
_entity_poly.pdbx_strand_id
1 'polypeptide(L)'
;MTLSESAIREHYRHAKPVYEALATVSDYPTIGLNDFVGWYIKRDHDDVGAIKAGYPQRGRVACLDRDYDEIHDRLERTLYAVTTYKTPTAFQRWEPCQYDESEGRTVWQDEPPTPGYVDLRAVPAWGDIDLADDIKPQRGNLDVQTRELVERALDAYIEEYATLYGSRDAVYALDSVGGAYVFGAPEATLPIADHFSDDPDALERVFDEFLDRSNAWLQEAETRVNERVDGAGDVIQPDWVNNKNRQYKPPLSIHADHDAVVTPIATDDVRYKLRPFETVDDALIEQAVSWADDLTRVEHTDCVDSLVATLWPDFYEEHDGWQDTLEAWADAERTREQERQQRREEALQRRQERLEELNGALEGRPITPFKEDVYEAVEKVDITEIARHYASDAYDTDPNQPRPQFDPCWRHSESGQSCFVDEQANTFGDSKVNAGGGPAKLMALATGIVADADADLDGEDYWAAVDELRSAGYDIPVWIPDAGSDRVDGGSYDQMPFWAVRKAAVALEVCPEDAFVDRKGEDGTYEGFPGYETYNETLEAIEAAGLKHGRERVTPDENAADKESESPATASASDESAGDLGRAHLREKNRLLTAKVERLESELEKKSERIEDLEAEVDRVRTELATVRSERDRLETALEERLEQESNQEDRDEDQSPFDKARRVLSFDE
;
A
#
# COMPACT_ATOMS: atom_id res chain seq x y z
N MET A 1 -20.82 20.28 25.12
CA MET A 1 -22.20 19.90 25.49
C MET A 1 -22.77 19.31 24.22
N THR A 2 -23.12 18.03 24.19
CA THR A 2 -23.55 17.36 22.96
C THR A 2 -24.80 18.05 22.38
N LEU A 3 -24.74 18.44 21.10
CA LEU A 3 -25.87 19.04 20.38
C LEU A 3 -27.12 18.14 20.45
N SER A 4 -28.30 18.73 20.66
CA SER A 4 -29.56 17.98 20.66
C SER A 4 -29.95 17.55 19.25
N GLU A 5 -30.53 16.36 19.10
CA GLU A 5 -31.04 15.84 17.81
C GLU A 5 -31.95 16.84 17.08
N SER A 6 -32.83 17.55 17.79
CA SER A 6 -33.72 18.56 17.19
C SER A 6 -32.96 19.75 16.60
N ALA A 7 -31.87 20.18 17.24
CA ALA A 7 -31.02 21.26 16.74
C ALA A 7 -30.25 20.83 15.49
N ILE A 8 -29.74 19.60 15.48
CA ILE A 8 -29.07 19.00 14.31
C ILE A 8 -30.04 18.91 13.13
N ARG A 9 -31.25 18.36 13.36
CA ARG A 9 -32.27 18.25 12.31
C ARG A 9 -32.68 19.63 11.74
N GLU A 10 -32.86 20.64 12.59
CA GLU A 10 -33.20 22.00 12.14
C GLU A 10 -32.06 22.64 11.34
N HIS A 11 -30.82 22.48 11.79
CA HIS A 11 -29.64 22.97 11.10
C HIS A 11 -29.57 22.45 9.66
N TYR A 12 -29.66 21.14 9.46
CA TYR A 12 -29.62 20.57 8.12
C TYR A 12 -30.83 20.98 7.27
N ARG A 13 -32.02 21.15 7.88
CA ARG A 13 -33.18 21.71 7.17
C ARG A 13 -32.90 23.12 6.62
N HIS A 14 -32.26 23.98 7.42
CA HIS A 14 -31.89 25.33 6.99
C HIS A 14 -30.75 25.33 5.97
N ALA A 15 -29.80 24.38 6.10
CA ALA A 15 -28.67 24.23 5.18
C ALA A 15 -29.03 23.52 3.86
N LYS A 16 -30.25 23.00 3.70
CA LYS A 16 -30.72 22.31 2.48
C LYS A 16 -30.33 22.98 1.15
N PRO A 17 -30.45 24.30 0.98
CA PRO A 17 -30.06 24.97 -0.27
C PRO A 17 -28.59 24.76 -0.66
N VAL A 18 -27.68 24.60 0.31
CA VAL A 18 -26.26 24.30 0.05
C VAL A 18 -26.13 22.93 -0.63
N TYR A 19 -26.86 21.94 -0.14
CA TYR A 19 -26.80 20.58 -0.66
C TYR A 19 -27.50 20.46 -2.01
N GLU A 20 -28.55 21.23 -2.25
CA GLU A 20 -29.19 21.34 -3.57
C GLU A 20 -28.21 21.92 -4.62
N ALA A 21 -27.48 22.98 -4.27
CA ALA A 21 -26.44 23.59 -5.12
C ALA A 21 -25.27 22.63 -5.42
N LEU A 22 -24.87 21.84 -4.41
CA LEU A 22 -23.76 20.90 -4.48
C LEU A 22 -24.12 19.59 -5.21
N ALA A 23 -25.41 19.26 -5.35
CA ALA A 23 -25.83 17.90 -5.67
C ALA A 23 -25.47 17.43 -7.08
N THR A 24 -25.24 18.34 -8.02
CA THR A 24 -25.04 18.01 -9.43
C THR A 24 -24.03 18.92 -10.13
N VAL A 25 -23.23 18.35 -11.04
CA VAL A 25 -22.45 19.08 -12.03
C VAL A 25 -22.99 18.73 -13.41
N SER A 26 -23.51 19.71 -14.16
CA SER A 26 -24.12 19.48 -15.50
C SER A 26 -25.15 18.33 -15.52
N ASP A 27 -26.07 18.29 -14.54
CA ASP A 27 -27.06 17.22 -14.32
C ASP A 27 -26.49 15.84 -13.92
N TYR A 28 -25.17 15.70 -13.75
CA TYR A 28 -24.55 14.49 -13.18
C TYR A 28 -24.57 14.57 -11.66
N PRO A 29 -25.30 13.68 -10.96
CA PRO A 29 -25.41 13.76 -9.51
C PRO A 29 -24.22 13.16 -8.75
N THR A 30 -24.04 13.62 -7.50
CA THR A 30 -23.16 13.00 -6.51
C THR A 30 -23.92 12.15 -5.48
N ILE A 31 -23.18 11.32 -4.75
CA ILE A 31 -23.68 10.49 -3.65
C ILE A 31 -23.77 11.34 -2.39
N GLY A 32 -24.88 11.22 -1.67
CA GLY A 32 -25.05 11.76 -0.32
C GLY A 32 -25.28 10.63 0.68
N LEU A 33 -24.69 10.73 1.87
CA LEU A 33 -24.83 9.69 2.89
C LEU A 33 -24.81 10.30 4.30
N ASN A 34 -25.55 9.68 5.21
CA ASN A 34 -25.58 10.06 6.61
C ASN A 34 -24.59 9.22 7.43
N ASP A 35 -23.87 9.88 8.32
CA ASP A 35 -23.06 9.29 9.40
C ASP A 35 -22.06 8.21 8.92
N PHE A 36 -21.41 8.45 7.77
CA PHE A 36 -20.37 7.60 7.16
C PHE A 36 -20.85 6.23 6.61
N VAL A 37 -21.98 5.71 7.10
CA VAL A 37 -22.47 4.35 6.78
C VAL A 37 -23.75 4.34 5.93
N GLY A 38 -24.44 5.48 5.79
CA GLY A 38 -25.76 5.60 5.18
C GLY A 38 -25.83 5.55 3.65
N TRP A 39 -25.02 4.71 2.99
CA TRP A 39 -24.83 4.68 1.53
C TRP A 39 -26.06 4.35 0.70
N TYR A 40 -26.99 3.56 1.25
CA TYR A 40 -28.05 2.93 0.46
C TYR A 40 -29.45 3.28 0.93
N ILE A 41 -30.35 3.43 -0.04
CA ILE A 41 -31.80 3.45 0.16
C ILE A 41 -32.32 2.03 -0.05
N LYS A 42 -33.01 1.49 0.96
CA LYS A 42 -33.52 0.10 0.97
C LYS A 42 -35.03 0.08 1.04
N ARG A 43 -35.63 -0.91 0.37
CA ARG A 43 -37.07 -1.21 0.46
C ARG A 43 -37.33 -2.70 0.34
N ASP A 44 -38.50 -3.12 0.76
CA ASP A 44 -38.94 -4.50 0.63
C ASP A 44 -38.94 -4.95 -0.84
N HIS A 45 -38.56 -6.21 -1.04
CA HIS A 45 -38.48 -6.83 -2.35
C HIS A 45 -39.81 -7.48 -2.71
N ASP A 46 -40.35 -7.21 -3.91
CA ASP A 46 -41.61 -7.81 -4.37
C ASP A 46 -41.41 -9.20 -5.04
N ASP A 47 -40.17 -9.66 -5.20
CA ASP A 47 -39.84 -10.88 -5.94
C ASP A 47 -39.79 -12.07 -4.98
N VAL A 48 -40.76 -12.98 -5.13
CA VAL A 48 -40.88 -14.18 -4.30
C VAL A 48 -39.67 -15.11 -4.44
N GLY A 49 -39.00 -15.11 -5.60
CA GLY A 49 -37.76 -15.86 -5.83
C GLY A 49 -36.61 -15.31 -5.00
N ALA A 50 -36.36 -14.01 -5.08
CA ALA A 50 -35.33 -13.34 -4.28
C ALA A 50 -35.58 -13.47 -2.77
N ILE A 51 -36.82 -13.28 -2.33
CA ILE A 51 -37.21 -13.50 -0.93
C ILE A 51 -36.90 -14.93 -0.48
N LYS A 52 -37.24 -15.94 -1.30
CA LYS A 52 -36.94 -17.35 -0.98
C LYS A 52 -35.46 -17.67 -1.00
N ALA A 53 -34.67 -16.93 -1.78
CA ALA A 53 -33.22 -17.04 -1.83
C ALA A 53 -32.52 -16.34 -0.64
N GLY A 54 -33.28 -15.68 0.25
CA GLY A 54 -32.74 -15.00 1.43
C GLY A 54 -32.53 -13.50 1.24
N TYR A 55 -33.05 -12.89 0.17
CA TYR A 55 -32.90 -11.45 -0.09
C TYR A 55 -34.27 -10.76 -0.02
N PRO A 56 -34.77 -10.43 1.19
CA PRO A 56 -36.10 -9.86 1.40
C PRO A 56 -36.20 -8.38 1.01
N GLN A 57 -35.07 -7.71 0.78
CA GLN A 57 -35.00 -6.31 0.42
C GLN A 57 -34.27 -6.12 -0.91
N ARG A 58 -34.37 -4.92 -1.46
CA ARG A 58 -33.45 -4.42 -2.49
C ARG A 58 -32.97 -3.04 -2.11
N GLY A 59 -31.72 -2.75 -2.43
CA GLY A 59 -31.08 -1.46 -2.16
C GLY A 59 -30.59 -0.80 -3.44
N ARG A 60 -30.50 0.53 -3.42
CA ARG A 60 -29.74 1.32 -4.40
C ARG A 60 -28.90 2.35 -3.66
N VAL A 61 -27.85 2.86 -4.29
CA VAL A 61 -27.07 3.97 -3.73
C VAL A 61 -27.94 5.23 -3.59
N ALA A 62 -27.72 5.98 -2.50
CA ALA A 62 -28.41 7.24 -2.23
C ALA A 62 -27.82 8.38 -3.08
N CYS A 63 -28.69 9.23 -3.59
CA CYS A 63 -28.37 10.32 -4.50
C CYS A 63 -28.66 11.66 -3.82
N LEU A 64 -27.69 12.56 -3.73
CA LEU A 64 -27.84 13.78 -2.92
C LEU A 64 -28.96 14.69 -3.44
N ASP A 65 -29.17 14.76 -4.77
CA ASP A 65 -30.17 15.61 -5.42
C ASP A 65 -31.62 15.17 -5.13
N ARG A 66 -31.88 13.87 -5.08
CA ARG A 66 -33.23 13.28 -5.02
C ARG A 66 -33.58 12.73 -3.66
N ASP A 67 -32.60 12.27 -2.92
CA ASP A 67 -32.80 11.52 -1.68
C ASP A 67 -32.43 12.33 -0.44
N TYR A 68 -32.14 13.64 -0.58
CA TYR A 68 -31.75 14.49 0.55
C TYR A 68 -32.69 14.36 1.75
N ASP A 69 -34.01 14.40 1.53
CA ASP A 69 -34.98 14.31 2.62
C ASP A 69 -34.92 12.94 3.33
N GLU A 70 -34.66 11.86 2.61
CA GLU A 70 -34.50 10.52 3.19
C GLU A 70 -33.16 10.37 3.93
N ILE A 71 -32.08 10.95 3.39
CA ILE A 71 -30.77 11.01 4.05
C ILE A 71 -30.90 11.83 5.35
N HIS A 72 -31.54 12.99 5.28
CA HIS A 72 -31.76 13.91 6.40
C HIS A 72 -32.61 13.30 7.51
N ASP A 73 -33.66 12.54 7.17
CA ASP A 73 -34.54 11.91 8.16
C ASP A 73 -33.81 10.87 9.04
N ARG A 74 -32.79 10.22 8.49
CA ARG A 74 -31.94 9.21 9.14
C ARG A 74 -30.66 9.78 9.74
N LEU A 75 -30.37 11.05 9.50
CA LEU A 75 -29.12 11.70 9.89
C LEU A 75 -29.06 11.93 11.40
N GLU A 76 -28.05 11.35 12.04
CA GLU A 76 -27.81 11.53 13.47
C GLU A 76 -26.95 12.76 13.73
N ARG A 77 -25.88 12.97 12.94
CA ARG A 77 -24.97 14.09 13.14
C ARG A 77 -24.28 14.61 11.89
N THR A 78 -23.59 13.76 11.14
CA THR A 78 -22.62 14.21 10.11
C THR A 78 -23.11 13.82 8.72
N LEU A 79 -23.36 14.82 7.88
CA LEU A 79 -23.64 14.57 6.47
C LEU A 79 -22.30 14.41 5.73
N TYR A 80 -22.24 13.45 4.81
CA TYR A 80 -21.12 13.30 3.88
C TYR A 80 -21.64 13.35 2.45
N ALA A 81 -20.78 13.82 1.55
CA ALA A 81 -20.93 13.72 0.11
C ALA A 81 -19.69 13.01 -0.46
N VAL A 82 -19.80 12.51 -1.68
CA VAL A 82 -18.65 11.98 -2.43
C VAL A 82 -18.10 13.05 -3.37
N THR A 83 -16.78 13.08 -3.56
CA THR A 83 -16.09 14.11 -4.35
C THR A 83 -16.41 14.06 -5.85
N THR A 84 -16.90 12.93 -6.36
CA THR A 84 -17.11 12.68 -7.79
C THR A 84 -18.59 12.67 -8.20
N TYR A 85 -18.86 13.04 -9.45
CA TYR A 85 -20.19 13.06 -10.05
C TYR A 85 -20.32 11.99 -11.13
N LYS A 86 -21.50 11.37 -11.20
CA LYS A 86 -21.72 10.10 -11.90
C LYS A 86 -22.94 10.15 -12.82
N THR A 87 -23.05 9.17 -13.71
CA THR A 87 -24.24 9.06 -14.57
C THR A 87 -25.53 8.88 -13.76
N PRO A 88 -26.65 9.55 -14.13
CA PRO A 88 -27.94 9.37 -13.46
C PRO A 88 -28.46 7.94 -13.52
N THR A 89 -28.04 7.15 -14.51
CA THR A 89 -28.41 5.73 -14.64
C THR A 89 -27.76 4.85 -13.60
N ALA A 90 -26.58 5.20 -13.08
CA ALA A 90 -25.92 4.42 -12.03
C ALA A 90 -26.75 4.40 -10.73
N PHE A 91 -27.42 5.51 -10.40
CA PHE A 91 -28.32 5.63 -9.24
C PHE A 91 -29.66 4.89 -9.40
N GLN A 92 -29.93 4.29 -10.56
CA GLN A 92 -31.15 3.52 -10.81
C GLN A 92 -30.96 2.01 -10.62
N ARG A 93 -29.73 1.56 -10.34
CA ARG A 93 -29.40 0.16 -10.10
C ARG A 93 -29.92 -0.28 -8.73
N TRP A 94 -30.84 -1.23 -8.73
CA TRP A 94 -31.41 -1.83 -7.53
C TRP A 94 -30.96 -3.26 -7.43
N GLU A 95 -30.25 -3.60 -6.35
CA GLU A 95 -29.76 -4.96 -6.13
C GLU A 95 -30.46 -5.63 -4.95
N PRO A 96 -30.83 -6.92 -5.05
CA PRO A 96 -31.37 -7.68 -3.94
C PRO A 96 -30.36 -7.74 -2.79
N CYS A 97 -30.84 -7.56 -1.56
CA CYS A 97 -30.01 -7.55 -0.38
C CYS A 97 -30.74 -8.06 0.87
N GLN A 98 -29.95 -8.42 1.87
CA GLN A 98 -30.39 -8.60 3.25
C GLN A 98 -29.46 -7.85 4.19
N TYR A 99 -29.97 -7.45 5.35
CA TYR A 99 -29.12 -6.94 6.42
C TYR A 99 -28.77 -8.09 7.35
N ASP A 100 -27.48 -8.32 7.53
CA ASP A 100 -26.98 -9.27 8.51
C ASP A 100 -26.79 -8.53 9.84
N GLU A 101 -27.67 -8.81 10.82
CA GLU A 101 -27.59 -8.20 12.15
C GLU A 101 -26.36 -8.65 12.94
N SER A 102 -25.84 -9.85 12.66
CA SER A 102 -24.68 -10.39 13.38
C SER A 102 -23.37 -9.76 12.91
N GLU A 103 -23.27 -9.47 11.61
CA GLU A 103 -22.11 -8.81 11.00
C GLU A 103 -22.29 -7.28 10.89
N GLY A 104 -23.47 -6.74 11.21
CA GLY A 104 -23.76 -5.31 11.14
C GLY A 104 -23.67 -4.72 9.74
N ARG A 105 -23.83 -5.53 8.68
CA ARG A 105 -23.62 -5.09 7.29
C ARG A 105 -24.67 -5.60 6.32
N THR A 106 -24.68 -5.00 5.13
CA THR A 106 -25.58 -5.41 4.03
C THR A 106 -24.92 -6.50 3.20
N VAL A 107 -25.57 -7.64 3.08
CA VAL A 107 -25.17 -8.72 2.18
C VAL A 107 -26.00 -8.61 0.90
N TRP A 108 -25.30 -8.46 -0.22
CA TRP A 108 -25.88 -8.36 -1.56
C TRP A 108 -26.00 -9.75 -2.19
N GLN A 109 -26.92 -9.92 -3.12
CA GLN A 109 -27.02 -11.16 -3.90
C GLN A 109 -25.81 -11.32 -4.84
N ASP A 110 -25.48 -10.23 -5.53
CA ASP A 110 -24.31 -10.12 -6.39
C ASP A 110 -23.38 -9.04 -5.80
N GLU A 111 -22.99 -8.04 -6.59
CA GLU A 111 -22.17 -6.92 -6.11
C GLU A 111 -23.03 -5.75 -5.58
N PRO A 112 -22.50 -4.92 -4.67
CA PRO A 112 -23.18 -3.69 -4.26
C PRO A 112 -23.49 -2.77 -5.46
N PRO A 113 -24.66 -2.11 -5.50
CA PRO A 113 -25.06 -1.21 -6.61
C PRO A 113 -24.31 0.13 -6.63
N THR A 114 -23.14 0.20 -6.00
CA THR A 114 -22.36 1.43 -5.91
C THR A 114 -21.71 1.70 -7.26
N PRO A 115 -21.80 2.93 -7.80
CA PRO A 115 -21.26 3.22 -9.12
C PRO A 115 -19.74 3.00 -9.21
N GLY A 116 -19.30 2.48 -10.36
CA GLY A 116 -17.90 2.19 -10.69
C GLY A 116 -17.20 3.35 -11.39
N TYR A 117 -15.97 3.12 -11.87
CA TYR A 117 -15.21 4.10 -12.63
C TYR A 117 -15.85 4.45 -13.96
N VAL A 118 -16.45 3.46 -14.64
CA VAL A 118 -17.23 3.63 -15.88
C VAL A 118 -18.39 4.63 -15.75
N ASP A 119 -18.89 4.85 -14.53
CA ASP A 119 -20.01 5.75 -14.26
C ASP A 119 -19.58 7.20 -14.02
N LEU A 120 -18.28 7.46 -13.85
CA LEU A 120 -17.76 8.79 -13.54
C LEU A 120 -17.95 9.75 -14.71
N ARG A 121 -18.26 11.01 -14.39
CA ARG A 121 -18.44 12.09 -15.38
C ARG A 121 -17.67 13.34 -15.02
N ALA A 122 -17.56 13.68 -13.73
CA ALA A 122 -16.72 14.76 -13.25
C ALA A 122 -15.96 14.30 -12.00
N VAL A 123 -14.65 14.53 -11.98
CA VAL A 123 -13.72 14.05 -10.97
C VAL A 123 -12.72 15.18 -10.66
N PRO A 124 -12.75 15.75 -9.45
CA PRO A 124 -11.72 16.71 -9.06
C PRO A 124 -10.46 15.98 -8.60
N ALA A 125 -9.28 16.59 -8.81
CA ALA A 125 -8.17 16.32 -7.90
C ALA A 125 -8.57 16.89 -6.53
N TRP A 126 -8.31 16.13 -5.46
CA TRP A 126 -8.79 16.47 -4.12
C TRP A 126 -7.77 16.11 -3.04
N GLY A 127 -7.80 16.87 -1.94
CA GLY A 127 -6.87 16.72 -0.84
C GLY A 127 -7.55 16.80 0.51
N ASP A 128 -7.32 15.79 1.35
CA ASP A 128 -7.60 15.86 2.78
C ASP A 128 -6.37 16.42 3.49
N ILE A 129 -6.31 17.74 3.66
CA ILE A 129 -5.16 18.42 4.26
C ILE A 129 -5.39 18.52 5.76
N ASP A 130 -5.20 17.40 6.44
CA ASP A 130 -5.43 17.26 7.87
C ASP A 130 -4.41 18.06 8.69
N LEU A 131 -4.81 18.58 9.85
CA LEU A 131 -3.82 19.03 10.84
C LEU A 131 -3.01 17.84 11.34
N ALA A 132 -1.81 18.06 11.85
CA ALA A 132 -1.09 17.00 12.55
C ALA A 132 -1.88 16.52 13.78
N ASP A 133 -1.84 15.22 14.08
CA ASP A 133 -2.69 14.60 15.12
C ASP A 133 -2.45 15.17 16.53
N ASP A 134 -1.26 15.66 16.84
CA ASP A 134 -0.91 16.33 18.09
C ASP A 134 -1.45 17.78 18.18
N ILE A 135 -1.77 18.37 17.02
CA ILE A 135 -2.34 19.71 16.88
C ILE A 135 -3.87 19.67 16.77
N LYS A 136 -4.46 18.65 16.14
CA LYS A 136 -5.92 18.49 15.98
C LYS A 136 -6.70 18.78 17.29
N PRO A 137 -6.34 18.25 18.47
CA PRO A 137 -7.05 18.54 19.73
C PRO A 137 -7.04 20.02 20.14
N GLN A 138 -6.08 20.79 19.65
CA GLN A 138 -5.86 22.20 19.97
C GLN A 138 -6.58 23.13 18.99
N ARG A 139 -7.25 22.61 17.96
CA ARG A 139 -7.87 23.35 16.85
C ARG A 139 -8.60 24.65 17.24
N GLY A 140 -9.36 24.63 18.33
CA GLY A 140 -10.13 25.78 18.82
C GLY A 140 -9.31 26.84 19.57
N ASN A 141 -8.08 26.52 19.95
CA ASN A 141 -7.18 27.32 20.79
C ASN A 141 -5.74 27.39 20.24
N LEU A 142 -5.55 27.18 18.93
CA LEU A 142 -4.24 27.32 18.30
C LEU A 142 -3.65 28.70 18.60
N ASP A 143 -2.37 28.73 18.96
CA ASP A 143 -1.67 29.99 19.10
C ASP A 143 -1.52 30.67 17.72
N VAL A 144 -1.20 31.97 17.76
CA VAL A 144 -1.14 32.79 16.56
C VAL A 144 -0.08 32.29 15.57
N GLN A 145 1.07 31.81 16.05
CA GLN A 145 2.17 31.38 15.19
C GLN A 145 1.81 30.07 14.48
N THR A 146 1.26 29.10 15.22
CA THR A 146 0.79 27.82 14.65
C THR A 146 -0.31 28.06 13.61
N ARG A 147 -1.29 28.93 13.93
CA ARG A 147 -2.36 29.25 12.96
C ARG A 147 -1.81 29.93 11.69
N GLU A 148 -0.93 30.92 11.84
CA GLU A 148 -0.30 31.60 10.69
C GLU A 148 0.58 30.65 9.86
N LEU A 149 1.18 29.62 10.49
CA LEU A 149 1.90 28.57 9.78
C LEU A 149 0.95 27.67 8.98
N VAL A 150 -0.15 27.22 9.58
CA VAL A 150 -1.20 26.45 8.88
C VAL A 150 -1.77 27.24 7.70
N GLU A 151 -2.11 28.52 7.89
CA GLU A 151 -2.64 29.39 6.82
C GLU A 151 -1.66 29.50 5.64
N ARG A 152 -0.36 29.66 5.90
CA ARG A 152 0.69 29.70 4.85
C ARG A 152 0.85 28.35 4.14
N ALA A 153 0.80 27.25 4.88
CA ALA A 153 0.91 25.91 4.29
C ALA A 153 -0.31 25.60 3.41
N LEU A 154 -1.52 25.92 3.87
CA LEU A 154 -2.75 25.79 3.06
C LEU A 154 -2.71 26.66 1.79
N ASP A 155 -2.21 27.90 1.88
CA ASP A 155 -2.04 28.77 0.72
C ASP A 155 -1.06 28.16 -0.30
N ALA A 156 0.05 27.58 0.17
CA ALA A 156 1.00 26.87 -0.69
C ALA A 156 0.38 25.65 -1.35
N TYR A 157 -0.44 24.86 -0.66
CA TYR A 157 -1.21 23.78 -1.29
C TYR A 157 -2.18 24.31 -2.35
N ILE A 158 -2.91 25.39 -2.08
CA ILE A 158 -3.81 26.01 -3.06
C ILE A 158 -3.02 26.48 -4.30
N GLU A 159 -1.80 26.97 -4.15
CA GLU A 159 -0.90 27.29 -5.27
C GLU A 159 -0.49 26.04 -6.08
N GLU A 160 -0.25 24.90 -5.43
CA GLU A 160 0.02 23.63 -6.13
C GLU A 160 -1.20 23.21 -6.96
N TYR A 161 -2.41 23.22 -6.39
CA TYR A 161 -3.63 22.93 -7.16
C TYR A 161 -3.84 23.92 -8.31
N ALA A 162 -3.56 25.20 -8.10
CA ALA A 162 -3.65 26.21 -9.15
C ALA A 162 -2.62 25.96 -10.27
N THR A 163 -1.47 25.38 -9.94
CA THR A 163 -0.46 24.97 -10.93
C THR A 163 -0.96 23.78 -11.74
N LEU A 164 -1.52 22.76 -11.07
CA LEU A 164 -2.09 21.57 -11.72
C LEU A 164 -3.23 21.94 -12.70
N TYR A 165 -4.14 22.81 -12.26
CA TYR A 165 -5.28 23.27 -13.06
C TYR A 165 -4.95 24.40 -14.04
N GLY A 166 -3.77 25.01 -13.93
CA GLY A 166 -3.37 26.19 -14.71
C GLY A 166 -4.11 27.48 -14.35
N SER A 167 -5.01 27.44 -13.35
CA SER A 167 -5.76 28.60 -12.86
C SER A 167 -6.14 28.43 -11.39
N ARG A 168 -5.98 29.51 -10.61
CA ARG A 168 -6.43 29.55 -9.20
C ARG A 168 -7.95 29.67 -9.08
N ASP A 169 -8.62 30.24 -10.08
CA ASP A 169 -10.08 30.37 -10.10
C ASP A 169 -10.78 29.00 -10.11
N ALA A 170 -10.09 27.97 -10.61
CA ALA A 170 -10.56 26.59 -10.61
C ALA A 170 -10.23 25.83 -9.31
N VAL A 171 -9.83 26.52 -8.22
CA VAL A 171 -9.46 25.89 -6.95
C VAL A 171 -10.36 26.38 -5.82
N TYR A 172 -10.89 25.42 -5.06
CA TYR A 172 -11.82 25.65 -3.97
C TYR A 172 -11.28 25.02 -2.68
N ALA A 173 -11.61 25.60 -1.54
CA ALA A 173 -11.20 25.05 -0.25
C ALA A 173 -12.29 25.13 0.83
N LEU A 174 -12.27 24.16 1.75
CA LEU A 174 -13.13 24.10 2.93
C LEU A 174 -12.28 23.92 4.18
N ASP A 175 -12.70 24.54 5.28
CA ASP A 175 -12.25 24.20 6.63
C ASP A 175 -13.02 22.97 7.07
N SER A 176 -12.37 21.81 7.15
CA SER A 176 -13.01 20.53 7.49
C SER A 176 -13.25 20.36 9.00
N VAL A 177 -12.96 21.41 9.79
CA VAL A 177 -12.82 21.41 11.25
C VAL A 177 -11.54 20.70 11.72
N GLY A 178 -11.26 19.48 11.26
CA GLY A 178 -10.05 18.73 11.59
C GLY A 178 -8.80 19.11 10.78
N GLY A 179 -9.00 19.81 9.66
CA GLY A 179 -7.99 20.16 8.67
C GLY A 179 -8.60 21.11 7.64
N ALA A 180 -8.23 20.94 6.39
CA ALA A 180 -8.89 21.57 5.25
C ALA A 180 -9.08 20.58 4.12
N TYR A 181 -10.13 20.78 3.31
CA TYR A 181 -10.26 20.12 2.03
C TYR A 181 -9.87 21.10 0.93
N VAL A 182 -9.06 20.66 -0.03
CA VAL A 182 -8.77 21.44 -1.25
C VAL A 182 -9.28 20.65 -2.45
N PHE A 183 -9.98 21.34 -3.34
CA PHE A 183 -10.61 20.78 -4.54
C PHE A 183 -10.09 21.55 -5.74
N GLY A 184 -9.76 20.82 -6.80
CA GLY A 184 -9.89 21.39 -8.13
C GLY A 184 -11.34 21.37 -8.61
N ALA A 185 -11.66 22.19 -9.60
CA ALA A 185 -13.00 22.28 -10.18
C ALA A 185 -13.40 20.92 -10.83
N PRO A 186 -14.45 20.23 -10.35
CA PRO A 186 -14.81 18.90 -10.86
C PRO A 186 -15.14 18.90 -12.36
N GLU A 187 -15.72 19.99 -12.86
CA GLU A 187 -16.11 20.13 -14.26
C GLU A 187 -14.93 20.10 -15.22
N ALA A 188 -13.71 20.35 -14.74
CA ALA A 188 -12.50 20.34 -15.56
C ALA A 188 -12.28 18.98 -16.25
N THR A 189 -12.83 17.89 -15.71
CA THR A 189 -12.73 16.56 -16.33
C THR A 189 -13.99 16.13 -17.09
N LEU A 190 -15.05 16.97 -17.16
CA LEU A 190 -16.21 16.68 -18.00
C LEU A 190 -15.85 16.44 -19.48
N PRO A 191 -14.92 17.20 -20.09
CA PRO A 191 -14.56 16.97 -21.48
C PRO A 191 -14.02 15.56 -21.74
N ILE A 192 -13.28 14.98 -20.78
CA ILE A 192 -12.78 13.61 -20.86
C ILE A 192 -13.96 12.63 -20.93
N ALA A 193 -14.94 12.80 -20.06
CA ALA A 193 -16.12 11.96 -20.03
C ALA A 193 -16.97 12.03 -21.31
N ASP A 194 -17.12 13.24 -21.87
CA ASP A 194 -17.84 13.44 -23.12
C ASP A 194 -17.09 12.80 -24.30
N HIS A 195 -15.76 12.93 -24.32
CA HIS A 195 -14.90 12.38 -25.37
C HIS A 195 -14.93 10.85 -25.42
N PHE A 196 -14.86 10.17 -24.27
CA PHE A 196 -14.91 8.70 -24.18
C PHE A 196 -16.33 8.14 -23.96
N SER A 197 -17.38 8.94 -24.22
CA SER A 197 -18.77 8.52 -23.97
C SER A 197 -19.21 7.27 -24.74
N ASP A 198 -18.64 7.04 -25.92
CA ASP A 198 -18.89 5.86 -26.77
C ASP A 198 -17.89 4.70 -26.51
N ASP A 199 -16.91 4.88 -25.61
CA ASP A 199 -15.91 3.88 -25.23
C ASP A 199 -15.81 3.75 -23.69
N PRO A 200 -16.73 2.99 -23.06
CA PRO A 200 -16.78 2.86 -21.61
C PRO A 200 -15.51 2.22 -20.99
N ASP A 201 -14.81 1.38 -21.74
CA ASP A 201 -13.55 0.75 -21.27
C ASP A 201 -12.41 1.79 -21.22
N ALA A 202 -12.27 2.63 -22.26
CA ALA A 202 -11.30 3.72 -22.22
C ALA A 202 -11.65 4.73 -21.11
N LEU A 203 -12.93 5.07 -20.97
CA LEU A 203 -13.42 5.98 -19.93
C LEU A 203 -13.03 5.51 -18.52
N GLU A 204 -13.30 4.24 -18.22
CA GLU A 204 -12.96 3.63 -16.93
C GLU A 204 -11.46 3.71 -16.66
N ARG A 205 -10.62 3.29 -17.61
CA ARG A 205 -9.16 3.31 -17.49
C ARG A 205 -8.62 4.72 -17.27
N VAL A 206 -9.10 5.69 -18.05
CA VAL A 206 -8.62 7.08 -17.97
C VAL A 206 -8.96 7.70 -16.62
N PHE A 207 -10.16 7.46 -16.07
CA PHE A 207 -10.51 8.02 -14.77
C PHE A 207 -9.84 7.30 -13.59
N ASP A 208 -9.60 6.00 -13.68
CA ASP A 208 -8.82 5.27 -12.68
C ASP A 208 -7.38 5.82 -12.66
N GLU A 209 -6.74 5.90 -13.82
CA GLU A 209 -5.38 6.46 -13.96
C GLU A 209 -5.32 7.94 -13.57
N PHE A 210 -6.35 8.75 -13.87
CA PHE A 210 -6.41 10.15 -13.46
C PHE A 210 -6.31 10.29 -11.93
N LEU A 211 -7.02 9.44 -11.20
CA LEU A 211 -7.00 9.46 -9.73
C LEU A 211 -5.64 9.00 -9.19
N ASP A 212 -5.06 7.94 -9.75
CA ASP A 212 -3.74 7.45 -9.36
C ASP A 212 -2.63 8.49 -9.63
N ARG A 213 -2.64 9.10 -10.81
CA ARG A 213 -1.68 10.17 -11.16
C ARG A 213 -1.89 11.42 -10.32
N SER A 214 -3.14 11.78 -10.01
CA SER A 214 -3.43 12.90 -9.11
C SER A 214 -2.87 12.63 -7.70
N ASN A 215 -3.03 11.40 -7.17
CA ASN A 215 -2.48 11.02 -5.87
C ASN A 215 -0.94 11.12 -5.86
N ALA A 216 -0.27 10.56 -6.87
CA ALA A 216 1.19 10.63 -7.00
C ALA A 216 1.68 12.08 -7.12
N TRP A 217 1.01 12.89 -7.95
CA TRP A 217 1.37 14.30 -8.12
C TRP A 217 1.20 15.11 -6.83
N LEU A 218 0.16 14.84 -6.04
CA LEU A 218 -0.10 15.50 -4.77
C LEU A 218 0.91 15.12 -3.67
N GLN A 219 1.41 13.88 -3.67
CA GLN A 219 2.52 13.47 -2.79
C GLN A 219 3.81 14.24 -3.11
N GLU A 220 4.10 14.45 -4.40
CA GLU A 220 5.21 15.30 -4.80
C GLU A 220 4.96 16.77 -4.45
N ALA A 221 3.71 17.23 -4.56
CA ALA A 221 3.31 18.58 -4.18
C ALA A 221 3.51 18.83 -2.68
N GLU A 222 3.19 17.87 -1.81
CA GLU A 222 3.50 17.92 -0.39
C GLU A 222 5.00 18.11 -0.15
N THR A 223 5.86 17.38 -0.87
CA THR A 223 7.32 17.56 -0.76
C THR A 223 7.70 19.00 -1.11
N ARG A 224 7.17 19.56 -2.21
CA ARG A 224 7.43 20.95 -2.63
C ARG A 224 6.90 21.98 -1.61
N VAL A 225 5.76 21.73 -0.99
CA VAL A 225 5.18 22.60 0.04
C VAL A 225 6.05 22.58 1.30
N ASN A 226 6.49 21.41 1.76
CA ASN A 226 7.36 21.25 2.91
C ASN A 226 8.73 21.92 2.71
N GLU A 227 9.24 21.94 1.47
CA GLU A 227 10.45 22.71 1.13
C GLU A 227 10.22 24.24 1.11
N ARG A 228 9.03 24.69 0.68
CA ARG A 228 8.70 26.13 0.55
C ARG A 228 8.33 26.77 1.89
N VAL A 229 7.64 26.02 2.75
CA VAL A 229 7.08 26.51 4.02
C VAL A 229 7.72 25.74 5.17
N ASP A 230 8.73 26.37 5.78
CA ASP A 230 9.43 25.83 6.94
C ASP A 230 8.45 25.52 8.10
N GLY A 231 8.45 24.25 8.54
CA GLY A 231 7.55 23.71 9.56
C GLY A 231 6.17 23.26 9.06
N ALA A 232 5.88 23.24 7.75
CA ALA A 232 4.57 22.80 7.24
C ALA A 232 4.25 21.34 7.63
N GLY A 233 5.20 20.42 7.47
CA GLY A 233 5.04 19.01 7.84
C GLY A 233 4.91 18.76 9.35
N ASP A 234 5.24 19.75 10.18
CA ASP A 234 5.02 19.67 11.63
C ASP A 234 3.57 19.99 12.00
N VAL A 235 2.82 20.67 11.11
CA VAL A 235 1.46 21.14 11.43
C VAL A 235 0.36 20.57 10.56
N ILE A 236 0.71 20.03 9.39
CA ILE A 236 -0.22 19.47 8.42
C ILE A 236 0.28 18.09 7.99
N GLN A 237 -0.63 17.14 7.91
CA GLN A 237 -0.40 15.77 7.47
C GLN A 237 -1.48 15.40 6.47
N PRO A 238 -1.25 15.61 5.17
CA PRO A 238 -2.25 15.33 4.17
C PRO A 238 -2.51 13.82 3.99
N ASP A 239 -3.73 13.46 3.62
CA ASP A 239 -4.09 12.12 3.14
C ASP A 239 -4.47 12.19 1.64
N TRP A 240 -3.62 11.57 0.81
CA TRP A 240 -3.71 11.56 -0.65
C TRP A 240 -4.39 10.31 -1.22
N VAL A 241 -5.36 9.72 -0.51
CA VAL A 241 -6.07 8.52 -1.00
C VAL A 241 -7.35 8.92 -1.75
N ASN A 242 -7.21 9.54 -2.93
CA ASN A 242 -8.36 9.78 -3.81
C ASN A 242 -8.82 8.49 -4.47
N ASN A 243 -10.14 8.33 -4.60
CA ASN A 243 -10.76 7.25 -5.35
C ASN A 243 -12.18 7.64 -5.78
N LYS A 244 -12.81 6.83 -6.64
CA LYS A 244 -14.17 7.06 -7.17
C LYS A 244 -15.27 7.33 -6.13
N ASN A 245 -15.05 6.91 -4.87
CA ASN A 245 -16.03 7.00 -3.79
C ASN A 245 -15.47 7.75 -2.56
N ARG A 246 -14.43 8.58 -2.73
CA ARG A 246 -13.86 9.38 -1.64
C ARG A 246 -14.92 10.29 -1.04
N GLN A 247 -15.10 10.18 0.27
CA GLN A 247 -16.08 10.94 1.03
C GLN A 247 -15.45 12.22 1.58
N TYR A 248 -16.26 13.26 1.71
CA TYR A 248 -15.90 14.47 2.45
C TYR A 248 -17.13 15.04 3.17
N LYS A 249 -16.88 15.87 4.17
CA LYS A 249 -17.93 16.62 4.87
C LYS A 249 -18.25 17.88 4.03
N PRO A 250 -19.44 18.01 3.41
CA PRO A 250 -19.79 19.17 2.60
C PRO A 250 -19.95 20.43 3.47
N PRO A 251 -20.02 21.63 2.87
CA PRO A 251 -20.21 22.86 3.64
C PRO A 251 -21.41 22.77 4.59
N LEU A 252 -21.24 23.35 5.77
CA LEU A 252 -22.16 23.29 6.90
C LEU A 252 -22.41 21.90 7.49
N SER A 253 -21.73 20.85 7.05
CA SER A 253 -21.79 19.57 7.76
C SER A 253 -21.18 19.72 9.16
N ILE A 254 -21.86 19.15 10.16
CA ILE A 254 -21.41 19.16 11.56
C ILE A 254 -20.33 18.09 11.72
N HIS A 255 -19.20 18.44 12.33
CA HIS A 255 -18.13 17.47 12.58
C HIS A 255 -18.56 16.37 13.57
N ALA A 256 -18.09 15.14 13.35
CA ALA A 256 -18.41 13.98 14.20
C ALA A 256 -18.08 14.23 15.69
N ASP A 257 -16.88 14.72 15.98
CA ASP A 257 -16.39 14.88 17.37
C ASP A 257 -16.42 16.31 17.92
N HIS A 258 -16.77 17.30 17.07
CA HIS A 258 -16.72 18.71 17.43
C HIS A 258 -18.06 19.40 17.16
N ASP A 259 -18.48 20.28 18.06
CA ASP A 259 -19.67 21.13 17.88
C ASP A 259 -19.33 22.34 16.99
N ALA A 260 -18.81 22.04 15.79
CA ALA A 260 -18.37 22.98 14.78
C ALA A 260 -18.80 22.46 13.40
N VAL A 261 -18.89 23.38 12.44
CA VAL A 261 -19.34 23.09 11.07
C VAL A 261 -18.23 23.34 10.06
N VAL A 262 -18.28 22.59 8.96
CA VAL A 262 -17.43 22.82 7.79
C VAL A 262 -17.79 24.15 7.14
N THR A 263 -16.81 24.95 6.75
CA THR A 263 -17.06 26.26 6.10
C THR A 263 -16.13 26.57 4.94
N PRO A 264 -16.58 27.33 3.93
CA PRO A 264 -15.72 27.81 2.85
C PRO A 264 -14.48 28.56 3.32
N ILE A 265 -13.34 28.27 2.69
CA ILE A 265 -12.11 29.06 2.77
C ILE A 265 -11.98 29.85 1.47
N ALA A 266 -11.73 31.15 1.59
CA ALA A 266 -11.41 31.98 0.42
C ALA A 266 -9.99 31.64 -0.04
N THR A 267 -9.85 31.17 -1.28
CA THR A 267 -8.55 30.77 -1.80
C THR A 267 -7.62 31.97 -1.94
N ASP A 268 -8.09 33.17 -2.26
CA ASP A 268 -7.23 34.38 -2.36
C ASP A 268 -6.84 35.04 -1.02
N ASP A 269 -7.47 34.66 0.09
CA ASP A 269 -7.19 35.18 1.44
C ASP A 269 -7.47 34.07 2.46
N VAL A 270 -6.52 33.13 2.54
CA VAL A 270 -6.65 31.93 3.36
C VAL A 270 -6.70 32.31 4.83
N ARG A 271 -7.82 32.01 5.47
CA ARG A 271 -8.04 32.23 6.91
C ARG A 271 -8.55 30.97 7.56
N TYR A 272 -7.78 30.45 8.50
CA TYR A 272 -8.02 29.16 9.13
C TYR A 272 -8.71 29.32 10.48
N LYS A 273 -10.03 29.55 10.45
CA LYS A 273 -10.83 29.90 11.62
C LYS A 273 -11.98 28.94 11.84
N LEU A 274 -11.88 28.17 12.93
CA LEU A 274 -12.94 27.30 13.41
C LEU A 274 -14.28 28.05 13.54
N ARG A 275 -15.35 27.43 13.04
CA ARG A 275 -16.72 27.94 13.11
C ARG A 275 -17.57 27.06 14.04
N PRO A 276 -17.79 27.48 15.30
CA PRO A 276 -18.68 26.76 16.20
C PRO A 276 -20.10 26.72 15.64
N PHE A 277 -20.81 25.62 15.91
CA PHE A 277 -22.18 25.37 15.46
C PHE A 277 -23.14 26.53 15.79
N GLU A 278 -23.02 27.11 16.98
CA GLU A 278 -23.85 28.22 17.45
C GLU A 278 -23.65 29.54 16.69
N THR A 279 -22.61 29.63 15.85
CA THR A 279 -22.29 30.83 15.05
C THR A 279 -22.84 30.76 13.63
N VAL A 280 -23.53 29.68 13.26
CA VAL A 280 -24.16 29.55 11.95
C VAL A 280 -25.35 30.53 11.86
N ASP A 281 -25.26 31.44 10.91
CA ASP A 281 -26.29 32.43 10.58
C ASP A 281 -26.62 32.39 9.08
N ASP A 282 -27.65 33.13 8.68
CA ASP A 282 -28.11 33.18 7.29
C ASP A 282 -27.00 33.64 6.32
N ALA A 283 -26.09 34.51 6.78
CA ALA A 283 -24.98 35.00 5.96
C ALA A 283 -23.95 33.91 5.67
N LEU A 284 -23.63 33.06 6.67
CA LEU A 284 -22.77 31.90 6.46
C LEU A 284 -23.45 30.85 5.55
N ILE A 285 -24.77 30.68 5.65
CA ILE A 285 -25.53 29.81 4.75
C ILE A 285 -25.45 30.33 3.31
N GLU A 286 -25.71 31.62 3.08
CA GLU A 286 -25.59 32.25 1.76
C GLU A 286 -24.17 32.11 1.19
N GLN A 287 -23.14 32.27 2.02
CA GLN A 287 -21.75 32.04 1.61
C GLN A 287 -21.50 30.59 1.20
N ALA A 288 -22.01 29.62 1.96
CA ALA A 288 -21.89 28.20 1.64
C ALA A 288 -22.65 27.81 0.37
N VAL A 289 -23.82 28.40 0.12
CA VAL A 289 -24.56 28.23 -1.14
C VAL A 289 -23.75 28.77 -2.31
N SER A 290 -23.22 30.00 -2.20
CA SER A 290 -22.39 30.58 -3.27
C SER A 290 -21.18 29.71 -3.58
N TRP A 291 -20.49 29.20 -2.55
CA TRP A 291 -19.34 28.31 -2.74
C TRP A 291 -19.74 27.01 -3.43
N ALA A 292 -20.86 26.40 -3.05
CA ALA A 292 -21.35 25.18 -3.67
C ALA A 292 -21.77 25.41 -5.13
N ASP A 293 -22.46 26.52 -5.41
CA ASP A 293 -22.84 26.97 -6.75
C ASP A 293 -21.64 27.30 -7.64
N ASP A 294 -20.54 27.79 -7.06
CA ASP A 294 -19.30 28.06 -7.79
C ASP A 294 -18.57 26.75 -8.10
N LEU A 295 -18.41 25.84 -7.11
CA LEU A 295 -17.78 24.53 -7.29
C LEU A 295 -18.48 23.68 -8.36
N THR A 296 -19.80 23.75 -8.48
CA THR A 296 -20.56 22.93 -9.42
C THR A 296 -20.83 23.60 -10.77
N ARG A 297 -20.36 24.83 -10.96
CA ARG A 297 -20.55 25.56 -12.21
C ARG A 297 -19.67 25.00 -13.31
N VAL A 298 -20.14 25.11 -14.56
CA VAL A 298 -19.37 24.70 -15.73
C VAL A 298 -18.65 25.91 -16.31
N GLU A 299 -17.51 26.28 -15.73
CA GLU A 299 -16.70 27.44 -16.17
C GLU A 299 -15.24 27.10 -16.50
N HIS A 300 -14.68 26.03 -15.94
CA HIS A 300 -13.25 25.70 -16.07
C HIS A 300 -12.97 24.43 -16.88
N THR A 301 -13.80 24.12 -17.88
CA THR A 301 -13.60 22.93 -18.74
C THR A 301 -12.31 22.98 -19.57
N ASP A 302 -11.75 24.17 -19.77
CA ASP A 302 -10.47 24.38 -20.47
C ASP A 302 -9.25 23.94 -19.63
N CYS A 303 -9.39 23.84 -18.30
CA CYS A 303 -8.34 23.32 -17.42
C CYS A 303 -7.95 21.86 -17.74
N VAL A 304 -8.80 21.11 -18.46
CA VAL A 304 -8.51 19.73 -18.89
C VAL A 304 -7.15 19.61 -19.58
N ASP A 305 -6.76 20.62 -20.37
CA ASP A 305 -5.50 20.59 -21.12
C ASP A 305 -4.30 20.70 -20.17
N SER A 306 -4.36 21.60 -19.19
CA SER A 306 -3.33 21.73 -18.14
C SER A 306 -3.23 20.47 -17.28
N LEU A 307 -4.37 19.87 -16.92
CA LEU A 307 -4.43 18.63 -16.15
C LEU A 307 -3.71 17.51 -16.90
N VAL A 308 -4.07 17.29 -18.17
CA VAL A 308 -3.49 16.20 -18.96
C VAL A 308 -2.01 16.45 -19.26
N ALA A 309 -1.63 17.69 -19.58
CA ALA A 309 -0.23 18.08 -19.78
C ALA A 309 0.64 17.82 -18.54
N THR A 310 0.08 18.05 -17.35
CA THR A 310 0.81 17.88 -16.08
C THR A 310 0.86 16.42 -15.64
N LEU A 311 -0.24 15.68 -15.79
CA LEU A 311 -0.36 14.31 -15.29
C LEU A 311 0.19 13.27 -16.29
N TRP A 312 0.14 13.51 -17.59
CA TRP A 312 0.71 12.64 -18.64
C TRP A 312 1.80 13.34 -19.46
N PRO A 313 2.88 13.85 -18.82
CA PRO A 313 3.87 14.66 -19.53
C PRO A 313 4.51 13.92 -20.70
N ASP A 314 4.86 12.65 -20.53
CA ASP A 314 5.52 11.84 -21.57
C ASP A 314 4.66 11.66 -22.82
N PHE A 315 3.36 11.44 -22.66
CA PHE A 315 2.45 11.31 -23.80
C PHE A 315 2.07 12.69 -24.35
N TYR A 316 1.93 13.71 -23.49
CA TYR A 316 1.53 15.04 -23.93
C TYR A 316 2.61 15.70 -24.80
N GLU A 317 3.90 15.46 -24.54
CA GLU A 317 4.98 15.97 -25.40
C GLU A 317 4.98 15.37 -26.82
N GLU A 318 4.41 14.17 -27.01
CA GLU A 318 4.36 13.45 -28.28
C GLU A 318 3.07 13.70 -29.08
N HIS A 319 2.06 14.31 -28.46
CA HIS A 319 0.71 14.45 -29.02
C HIS A 319 0.21 15.90 -28.95
N ASP A 320 -0.55 16.34 -29.95
CA ASP A 320 -1.03 17.73 -30.05
C ASP A 320 -2.33 17.94 -29.26
N GLY A 321 -2.21 18.04 -27.94
CA GLY A 321 -3.31 18.35 -27.03
C GLY A 321 -3.93 17.13 -26.35
N TRP A 322 -4.75 17.41 -25.33
CA TRP A 322 -5.16 16.38 -24.38
C TRP A 322 -5.95 15.20 -24.96
N GLN A 323 -6.75 15.40 -26.01
CA GLN A 323 -7.55 14.31 -26.61
C GLN A 323 -6.63 13.21 -27.17
N ASP A 324 -5.73 13.60 -28.08
CA ASP A 324 -4.80 12.69 -28.75
C ASP A 324 -3.88 12.01 -27.71
N THR A 325 -3.47 12.73 -26.66
CA THR A 325 -2.70 12.19 -25.53
C THR A 325 -3.42 11.04 -24.82
N LEU A 326 -4.67 11.24 -24.44
CA LEU A 326 -5.43 10.24 -23.68
C LEU A 326 -5.86 9.06 -24.56
N GLU A 327 -6.22 9.29 -25.83
CA GLU A 327 -6.49 8.21 -26.79
C GLU A 327 -5.25 7.32 -26.97
N ALA A 328 -4.09 7.93 -27.21
CA ALA A 328 -2.83 7.20 -27.37
C ALA A 328 -2.42 6.44 -26.09
N TRP A 329 -2.63 7.04 -24.92
CA TRP A 329 -2.39 6.36 -23.65
C TRP A 329 -3.32 5.16 -23.45
N ALA A 330 -4.62 5.33 -23.71
CA ALA A 330 -5.61 4.25 -23.56
C ALA A 330 -5.31 3.08 -24.50
N ASP A 331 -4.95 3.35 -25.76
CA ASP A 331 -4.56 2.33 -26.72
C ASP A 331 -3.23 1.65 -26.35
N ALA A 332 -2.26 2.41 -25.84
CA ALA A 332 -1.01 1.84 -25.33
C ALA A 332 -1.28 0.91 -24.14
N GLU A 333 -2.15 1.29 -23.20
CA GLU A 333 -2.47 0.46 -22.04
C GLU A 333 -3.23 -0.81 -22.42
N ARG A 334 -4.18 -0.72 -23.35
CA ARG A 334 -4.83 -1.91 -23.94
C ARG A 334 -3.81 -2.85 -24.56
N THR A 335 -2.84 -2.31 -25.30
CA THR A 335 -1.78 -3.11 -25.91
C THR A 335 -0.93 -3.78 -24.84
N ARG A 336 -0.51 -3.05 -23.79
CA ARG A 336 0.25 -3.63 -22.67
C ARG A 336 -0.53 -4.74 -21.96
N GLU A 337 -1.82 -4.55 -21.73
CA GLU A 337 -2.67 -5.57 -21.11
C GLU A 337 -2.81 -6.80 -21.99
N GLN A 338 -3.08 -6.62 -23.29
CA GLN A 338 -3.14 -7.72 -24.26
C GLN A 338 -1.82 -8.48 -24.34
N GLU A 339 -0.68 -7.78 -24.33
CA GLU A 339 0.65 -8.40 -24.28
C GLU A 339 0.90 -9.13 -22.95
N ARG A 340 0.44 -8.59 -21.82
CA ARG A 340 0.48 -9.30 -20.52
C ARG A 340 -0.37 -10.56 -20.55
N GLN A 341 -1.60 -10.48 -21.07
CA GLN A 341 -2.51 -11.61 -21.19
C GLN A 341 -1.98 -12.66 -22.18
N GLN A 342 -1.50 -12.25 -23.34
CA GLN A 342 -0.89 -13.15 -24.33
C GLN A 342 0.34 -13.83 -23.73
N ARG A 343 1.21 -13.12 -23.00
CA ARG A 343 2.34 -13.74 -22.29
C ARG A 343 1.87 -14.78 -21.26
N ARG A 344 0.79 -14.50 -20.52
CA ARG A 344 0.18 -15.46 -19.58
C ARG A 344 -0.39 -16.68 -20.31
N GLU A 345 -1.15 -16.48 -21.38
CA GLU A 345 -1.75 -17.56 -22.17
C GLU A 345 -0.69 -18.40 -22.89
N GLU A 346 0.33 -17.79 -23.46
CA GLU A 346 1.47 -18.48 -24.06
C GLU A 346 2.28 -19.25 -23.01
N ALA A 347 2.44 -18.70 -21.80
CA ALA A 347 3.08 -19.42 -20.71
C ALA A 347 2.26 -20.66 -20.33
N LEU A 348 0.93 -20.54 -20.23
CA LEU A 348 0.02 -21.65 -19.96
C LEU A 348 -0.04 -22.68 -21.10
N GLN A 349 -0.04 -22.26 -22.36
CA GLN A 349 -0.01 -23.17 -23.51
C GLN A 349 1.33 -23.88 -23.61
N ARG A 350 2.44 -23.16 -23.47
CA ARG A 350 3.77 -23.78 -23.39
C ARG A 350 3.87 -24.76 -22.23
N ARG A 351 3.20 -24.50 -21.10
CA ARG A 351 3.10 -25.45 -19.97
C ARG A 351 2.31 -26.70 -20.38
N GLN A 352 1.15 -26.54 -21.01
CA GLN A 352 0.30 -27.65 -21.44
C GLN A 352 1.01 -28.54 -22.48
N GLU A 353 1.60 -27.94 -23.51
CA GLU A 353 2.36 -28.65 -24.54
C GLU A 353 3.57 -29.40 -23.93
N ARG A 354 4.26 -28.77 -22.97
CA ARG A 354 5.41 -29.40 -22.28
C ARG A 354 5.00 -30.51 -21.32
N LEU A 355 3.89 -30.39 -20.60
CA LEU A 355 3.31 -31.47 -19.79
C LEU A 355 2.94 -32.69 -20.65
N GLU A 356 2.46 -32.45 -21.87
CA GLU A 356 2.17 -33.49 -22.86
C GLU A 356 3.45 -34.13 -23.43
N GLU A 357 4.50 -33.35 -23.75
CA GLU A 357 5.80 -33.85 -24.21
C GLU A 357 6.54 -34.67 -23.15
N LEU A 358 6.43 -34.28 -21.88
CA LEU A 358 7.07 -34.95 -20.75
C LEU A 358 6.20 -36.06 -20.16
N ASN A 359 5.05 -36.38 -20.77
CA ASN A 359 4.11 -37.41 -20.34
C ASN A 359 3.72 -37.30 -18.85
N GLY A 360 3.61 -36.06 -18.33
CA GLY A 360 3.32 -35.76 -16.93
C GLY A 360 4.42 -36.09 -15.92
N ALA A 361 5.67 -36.30 -16.35
CA ALA A 361 6.72 -36.85 -15.48
C ALA A 361 7.41 -35.84 -14.54
N LEU A 362 7.21 -34.52 -14.69
CA LEU A 362 7.91 -33.47 -13.92
C LEU A 362 7.10 -32.86 -12.77
N GLU A 363 5.79 -33.11 -12.70
CA GLU A 363 4.95 -32.60 -11.61
C GLU A 363 5.34 -33.29 -10.28
N GLY A 364 5.78 -32.51 -9.29
CA GLY A 364 6.25 -33.00 -7.98
C GLY A 364 7.72 -33.43 -7.90
N ARG A 365 8.59 -33.01 -8.83
CA ARG A 365 10.05 -33.22 -8.74
C ARG A 365 10.77 -32.02 -8.11
N PRO A 366 11.84 -32.23 -7.33
CA PRO A 366 12.52 -31.15 -6.59
C PRO A 366 13.39 -30.23 -7.47
N ILE A 367 13.60 -30.56 -8.75
CA ILE A 367 14.37 -29.74 -9.70
C ILE A 367 13.64 -29.56 -11.03
N THR A 368 13.82 -28.40 -11.65
CA THR A 368 13.23 -28.04 -12.95
C THR A 368 14.24 -27.29 -13.82
N PRO A 369 14.29 -27.54 -15.15
CA PRO A 369 15.09 -26.71 -16.06
C PRO A 369 14.44 -25.37 -16.42
N PHE A 370 13.19 -25.13 -16.00
CA PHE A 370 12.41 -23.96 -16.39
C PHE A 370 12.25 -22.99 -15.22
N LYS A 371 12.60 -21.72 -15.43
CA LYS A 371 12.42 -20.68 -14.40
C LYS A 371 10.94 -20.42 -14.12
N GLU A 372 10.10 -20.59 -15.14
CA GLU A 372 8.66 -20.35 -15.07
C GLU A 372 7.97 -21.29 -14.06
N ASP A 373 8.44 -22.53 -13.93
CA ASP A 373 7.91 -23.48 -12.94
C ASP A 373 8.14 -22.99 -11.51
N VAL A 374 9.26 -22.29 -11.28
CA VAL A 374 9.58 -21.68 -9.99
C VAL A 374 8.66 -20.48 -9.73
N TYR A 375 8.47 -19.61 -10.72
CA TYR A 375 7.57 -18.46 -10.61
C TYR A 375 6.13 -18.89 -10.33
N GLU A 376 5.63 -19.91 -11.04
CA GLU A 376 4.27 -20.44 -10.83
C GLU A 376 4.13 -21.09 -9.45
N ALA A 377 5.14 -21.84 -8.99
CA ALA A 377 5.12 -22.44 -7.66
C ALA A 377 5.10 -21.37 -6.55
N VAL A 378 5.87 -20.29 -6.72
CA VAL A 378 5.86 -19.13 -5.82
C VAL A 378 4.49 -18.44 -5.81
N GLU A 379 3.88 -18.20 -6.97
CA GLU A 379 2.56 -17.56 -7.09
C GLU A 379 1.41 -18.40 -6.47
N LYS A 380 1.61 -19.72 -6.32
CA LYS A 380 0.66 -20.63 -5.66
C LYS A 380 0.83 -20.73 -4.15
N VAL A 381 1.92 -20.21 -3.60
CA VAL A 381 2.10 -20.19 -2.15
C VAL A 381 1.01 -19.33 -1.53
N ASP A 382 0.33 -19.86 -0.52
CA ASP A 382 -0.71 -19.12 0.20
C ASP A 382 -0.06 -17.97 0.98
N ILE A 383 -0.30 -16.75 0.51
CA ILE A 383 0.27 -15.56 1.10
C ILE A 383 -0.24 -15.32 2.54
N THR A 384 -1.42 -15.83 2.87
CA THR A 384 -2.04 -15.79 4.20
C THR A 384 -1.19 -16.54 5.21
N GLU A 385 -0.62 -17.67 4.80
CA GLU A 385 0.27 -18.48 5.63
C GLU A 385 1.58 -17.75 5.88
N ILE A 386 2.16 -17.15 4.85
CA ILE A 386 3.40 -16.36 4.97
C ILE A 386 3.18 -15.20 5.95
N ALA A 387 2.12 -14.42 5.73
CA ALA A 387 1.75 -13.28 6.57
C ALA A 387 1.65 -13.71 8.03
N ARG A 388 0.86 -14.75 8.32
CA ARG A 388 0.57 -15.22 9.68
C ARG A 388 1.80 -15.76 10.43
N HIS A 389 2.74 -16.39 9.74
CA HIS A 389 3.83 -17.13 10.39
C HIS A 389 5.16 -16.40 10.40
N TYR A 390 5.44 -15.61 9.36
CA TYR A 390 6.77 -15.03 9.13
C TYR A 390 6.72 -13.51 9.08
N ALA A 391 5.66 -12.97 8.49
CA ALA A 391 5.59 -11.56 8.13
C ALA A 391 4.87 -10.69 9.17
N SER A 392 4.29 -11.27 10.22
CA SER A 392 3.51 -10.54 11.20
C SER A 392 3.90 -10.80 12.65
N ASP A 393 3.93 -9.75 13.46
CA ASP A 393 3.97 -9.84 14.93
C ASP A 393 2.56 -10.14 15.49
N ALA A 394 1.51 -9.66 14.82
CA ALA A 394 0.12 -9.96 15.10
C ALA A 394 -0.68 -10.10 13.80
N TYR A 395 -1.52 -11.13 13.71
CA TYR A 395 -2.32 -11.44 12.53
C TYR A 395 -3.83 -11.36 12.84
N ASP A 396 -4.60 -10.89 11.86
CA ASP A 396 -6.04 -10.61 11.98
C ASP A 396 -6.35 -9.64 13.13
N THR A 397 -5.65 -8.51 13.11
CA THR A 397 -5.71 -7.46 14.15
C THR A 397 -7.07 -6.76 14.23
N ASP A 398 -7.89 -6.85 13.17
CA ASP A 398 -9.28 -6.41 13.16
C ASP A 398 -10.18 -7.36 12.35
N PRO A 399 -10.88 -8.29 13.02
CA PRO A 399 -11.71 -9.30 12.36
C PRO A 399 -12.97 -8.72 11.72
N ASN A 400 -13.25 -7.41 11.84
CA ASN A 400 -14.39 -6.77 11.19
C ASN A 400 -14.05 -6.25 9.78
N GLN A 401 -12.78 -6.27 9.39
CA GLN A 401 -12.34 -5.85 8.06
C GLN A 401 -12.54 -6.99 7.04
N PRO A 402 -12.88 -6.67 5.78
CA PRO A 402 -13.08 -7.67 4.74
C PRO A 402 -11.79 -8.40 4.33
N ARG A 403 -10.63 -7.83 4.66
CA ARG A 403 -9.30 -8.39 4.40
C ARG A 403 -8.57 -8.55 5.73
N PRO A 404 -7.97 -9.72 6.02
CA PRO A 404 -7.18 -9.91 7.22
C PRO A 404 -6.07 -8.87 7.30
N GLN A 405 -6.05 -8.12 8.40
CA GLN A 405 -5.01 -7.12 8.69
C GLN A 405 -3.90 -7.77 9.52
N PHE A 406 -2.68 -7.27 9.40
CA PHE A 406 -1.56 -7.74 10.22
C PHE A 406 -0.58 -6.62 10.57
N ASP A 407 0.10 -6.76 11.70
CA ASP A 407 1.20 -5.90 12.13
C ASP A 407 2.51 -6.43 11.55
N PRO A 408 3.15 -5.74 10.59
CA PRO A 408 4.32 -6.25 9.89
C PRO A 408 5.57 -6.31 10.79
N CYS A 409 6.40 -7.35 10.66
CA CYS A 409 7.61 -7.49 11.48
C CYS A 409 8.77 -6.57 11.06
N TRP A 410 8.74 -5.99 9.86
CA TRP A 410 9.80 -5.12 9.33
C TRP A 410 9.64 -3.64 9.72
N ARG A 411 8.46 -3.23 10.21
CA ARG A 411 8.23 -1.86 10.67
C ARG A 411 7.14 -1.79 11.72
N HIS A 412 7.21 -0.83 12.62
CA HIS A 412 6.16 -0.67 13.62
C HIS A 412 4.84 -0.15 13.00
N SER A 413 3.72 -0.81 13.29
CA SER A 413 2.37 -0.29 13.07
C SER A 413 1.69 0.02 14.40
N GLU A 414 1.31 1.28 14.62
CA GLU A 414 0.62 1.69 15.86
C GLU A 414 -0.80 1.14 15.94
N SER A 415 -1.49 1.01 14.78
CA SER A 415 -2.85 0.46 14.70
C SER A 415 -2.87 -1.04 14.44
N GLY A 416 -1.78 -1.61 13.89
CA GLY A 416 -1.76 -2.98 13.37
C GLY A 416 -2.63 -3.19 12.12
N GLN A 417 -3.18 -2.11 11.52
CA GLN A 417 -4.15 -2.15 10.42
C GLN A 417 -3.61 -1.62 9.08
N SER A 418 -2.31 -1.35 9.01
CA SER A 418 -1.70 -0.76 7.81
C SER A 418 -1.34 -1.80 6.74
N CYS A 419 -1.21 -3.07 7.13
CA CYS A 419 -0.90 -4.13 6.19
C CYS A 419 -2.05 -5.12 6.13
N PHE A 420 -2.41 -5.54 4.92
CA PHE A 420 -3.50 -6.48 4.70
C PHE A 420 -3.15 -7.53 3.67
N VAL A 421 -3.84 -8.66 3.74
CA VAL A 421 -3.79 -9.72 2.74
C VAL A 421 -5.03 -9.66 1.86
N ASP A 422 -4.83 -9.66 0.54
CA ASP A 422 -5.87 -9.93 -0.44
C ASP A 422 -5.76 -11.41 -0.87
N GLU A 423 -6.59 -12.25 -0.25
CA GLU A 423 -6.62 -13.70 -0.51
C GLU A 423 -7.05 -14.02 -1.96
N GLN A 424 -7.86 -13.17 -2.58
CA GLN A 424 -8.35 -13.40 -3.95
C GLN A 424 -7.26 -13.11 -4.98
N ALA A 425 -6.50 -12.03 -4.77
CA ALA A 425 -5.37 -11.68 -5.62
C ALA A 425 -4.07 -12.43 -5.25
N ASN A 426 -4.05 -13.14 -4.12
CA ASN A 426 -2.86 -13.73 -3.50
C ASN A 426 -1.71 -12.72 -3.34
N THR A 427 -2.05 -11.52 -2.87
CA THR A 427 -1.11 -10.40 -2.68
C THR A 427 -1.30 -9.76 -1.31
N PHE A 428 -0.30 -9.01 -0.85
CA PHE A 428 -0.41 -8.16 0.32
C PHE A 428 -0.30 -6.69 -0.10
N GLY A 429 -0.94 -5.83 0.67
CA GLY A 429 -0.80 -4.38 0.55
C GLY A 429 -0.37 -3.76 1.86
N ASP A 430 0.48 -2.75 1.77
CA ASP A 430 0.88 -1.86 2.85
C ASP A 430 0.38 -0.45 2.51
N SER A 431 -0.72 -0.04 3.15
CA SER A 431 -1.38 1.24 2.91
C SER A 431 -0.58 2.43 3.43
N LYS A 432 0.40 2.22 4.32
CA LYS A 432 1.22 3.31 4.86
C LYS A 432 2.23 3.83 3.84
N VAL A 433 2.77 2.94 3.01
CA VAL A 433 3.77 3.28 1.97
C VAL A 433 3.24 3.08 0.55
N ASN A 434 1.95 2.78 0.42
CA ASN A 434 1.27 2.49 -0.84
C ASN A 434 2.01 1.47 -1.71
N ALA A 435 2.48 0.39 -1.08
CA ALA A 435 3.23 -0.66 -1.75
C ALA A 435 2.64 -2.03 -1.45
N GLY A 436 3.08 -3.04 -2.18
CA GLY A 436 2.58 -4.40 -2.02
C GLY A 436 3.32 -5.38 -2.91
N GLY A 437 2.89 -6.64 -2.88
CA GLY A 437 3.46 -7.67 -3.72
C GLY A 437 2.88 -9.05 -3.48
N GLY A 438 3.44 -10.03 -4.17
CA GLY A 438 3.09 -11.44 -4.01
C GLY A 438 3.91 -12.17 -2.93
N PRO A 439 3.78 -13.50 -2.85
CA PRO A 439 4.40 -14.34 -1.81
C PRO A 439 5.91 -14.16 -1.65
N ALA A 440 6.67 -14.10 -2.74
CA ALA A 440 8.12 -13.89 -2.66
C ALA A 440 8.51 -12.54 -2.05
N LYS A 441 7.78 -11.46 -2.36
CA LYS A 441 8.05 -10.14 -1.79
C LYS A 441 7.72 -10.09 -0.31
N LEU A 442 6.62 -10.73 0.09
CA LEU A 442 6.27 -10.83 1.50
C LEU A 442 7.30 -11.65 2.30
N MET A 443 7.78 -12.77 1.73
CA MET A 443 8.84 -13.56 2.36
C MET A 443 10.15 -12.77 2.46
N ALA A 444 10.53 -12.03 1.40
CA ALA A 444 11.73 -11.21 1.41
C ALA A 444 11.71 -10.13 2.51
N LEU A 445 10.55 -9.53 2.77
CA LEU A 445 10.35 -8.60 3.88
C LEU A 445 10.42 -9.30 5.24
N ALA A 446 9.75 -10.45 5.36
CA ALA A 446 9.72 -11.24 6.59
C ALA A 446 11.12 -11.69 7.05
N THR A 447 12.00 -12.04 6.10
CA THR A 447 13.36 -12.51 6.39
C THR A 447 14.41 -11.40 6.33
N GLY A 448 14.01 -10.16 6.05
CA GLY A 448 14.91 -9.00 5.99
C GLY A 448 15.86 -8.99 4.80
N ILE A 449 15.54 -9.71 3.72
CA ILE A 449 16.24 -9.62 2.43
C ILE A 449 16.05 -8.23 1.84
N VAL A 450 14.83 -7.71 1.91
CA VAL A 450 14.50 -6.31 1.63
C VAL A 450 13.99 -5.63 2.90
N ALA A 451 14.32 -4.35 3.07
CA ALA A 451 14.01 -3.62 4.30
C ALA A 451 12.59 -3.04 4.30
N ASP A 452 12.09 -2.63 3.13
CA ASP A 452 10.86 -1.83 3.01
C ASP A 452 9.97 -2.34 1.86
N ALA A 453 8.65 -2.18 2.00
CA ALA A 453 7.68 -2.75 1.06
C ALA A 453 7.66 -2.06 -0.32
N ASP A 454 8.18 -0.85 -0.43
CA ASP A 454 8.36 -0.10 -1.67
C ASP A 454 9.64 -0.48 -2.42
N ALA A 455 10.57 -1.21 -1.79
CA ALA A 455 11.77 -1.71 -2.46
C ALA A 455 11.44 -2.70 -3.57
N ASP A 456 12.21 -2.65 -4.66
CA ASP A 456 12.14 -3.61 -5.75
C ASP A 456 12.68 -4.97 -5.33
N LEU A 457 12.00 -6.06 -5.73
CA LEU A 457 12.48 -7.42 -5.57
C LEU A 457 12.88 -7.98 -6.93
N ASP A 458 14.17 -7.91 -7.25
CA ASP A 458 14.73 -8.42 -8.49
C ASP A 458 16.03 -9.22 -8.28
N GLY A 459 16.61 -9.67 -9.39
CA GLY A 459 17.99 -10.18 -9.38
C GLY A 459 18.24 -11.33 -8.39
N GLU A 460 19.31 -11.19 -7.61
CA GLU A 460 19.75 -12.16 -6.60
C GLU A 460 18.79 -12.20 -5.39
N ASP A 461 18.24 -11.05 -5.00
CA ASP A 461 17.32 -10.91 -3.86
C ASP A 461 16.02 -11.68 -4.09
N TYR A 462 15.50 -11.67 -5.32
CA TYR A 462 14.37 -12.52 -5.70
C TYR A 462 14.67 -14.00 -5.46
N TRP A 463 15.82 -14.50 -5.96
CA TRP A 463 16.15 -15.92 -5.81
C TRP A 463 16.45 -16.29 -4.36
N ALA A 464 17.02 -15.39 -3.57
CA ALA A 464 17.17 -15.56 -2.13
C ALA A 464 15.80 -15.71 -1.44
N ALA A 465 14.81 -14.90 -1.80
CA ALA A 465 13.46 -15.01 -1.24
C ALA A 465 12.78 -16.33 -1.60
N VAL A 466 13.01 -16.85 -2.82
CA VAL A 466 12.54 -18.18 -3.22
C VAL A 466 13.24 -19.29 -2.43
N ASP A 467 14.54 -19.14 -2.16
CA ASP A 467 15.30 -20.10 -1.34
C ASP A 467 14.78 -20.11 0.12
N GLU A 468 14.39 -18.95 0.68
CA GLU A 468 13.72 -18.84 1.98
C GLU A 468 12.33 -19.51 2.00
N LEU A 469 11.52 -19.32 0.94
CA LEU A 469 10.25 -20.04 0.80
C LEU A 469 10.46 -21.56 0.81
N ARG A 470 11.48 -22.07 0.12
CA ARG A 470 11.80 -23.51 0.18
C ARG A 470 12.23 -23.95 1.57
N SER A 471 13.06 -23.17 2.25
CA SER A 471 13.52 -23.44 3.62
C SER A 471 12.37 -23.43 4.63
N ALA A 472 11.34 -22.62 4.40
CA ALA A 472 10.09 -22.60 5.16
C ALA A 472 9.21 -23.85 4.91
N GLY A 473 9.53 -24.68 3.91
CA GLY A 473 8.86 -25.94 3.61
C GLY A 473 7.86 -25.88 2.45
N TYR A 474 7.80 -24.78 1.70
CA TYR A 474 6.97 -24.68 0.51
C TYR A 474 7.54 -25.52 -0.63
N ASP A 475 6.66 -26.26 -1.32
CA ASP A 475 7.02 -27.15 -2.44
C ASP A 475 7.29 -26.34 -3.72
N ILE A 476 8.47 -25.75 -3.77
CA ILE A 476 8.95 -24.94 -4.90
C ILE A 476 10.17 -25.66 -5.50
N PRO A 477 10.17 -25.99 -6.80
CA PRO A 477 11.30 -26.68 -7.40
C PRO A 477 12.54 -25.77 -7.51
N VAL A 478 13.73 -26.39 -7.55
CA VAL A 478 14.99 -25.66 -7.78
C VAL A 478 15.25 -25.56 -9.29
N TRP A 479 15.51 -24.34 -9.77
CA TRP A 479 15.86 -24.12 -11.18
C TRP A 479 17.29 -24.59 -11.49
N ILE A 480 17.42 -25.55 -12.43
CA ILE A 480 18.65 -26.20 -12.89
C ILE A 480 18.72 -26.16 -14.43
N PRO A 481 19.44 -25.21 -15.05
CA PRO A 481 19.49 -25.09 -16.51
C PRO A 481 20.06 -26.33 -17.20
N ASP A 482 19.39 -26.77 -18.28
CA ASP A 482 19.83 -27.87 -19.14
C ASP A 482 21.08 -27.50 -19.96
N ALA A 483 21.84 -28.50 -20.36
CA ALA A 483 22.82 -28.35 -21.44
C ALA A 483 22.09 -27.98 -22.75
N GLY A 484 22.52 -26.89 -23.36
CA GLY A 484 21.94 -26.25 -24.53
C GLY A 484 20.96 -25.12 -24.19
N SER A 485 20.65 -24.87 -22.91
CA SER A 485 19.74 -23.79 -22.51
C SER A 485 20.37 -22.40 -22.68
N ASP A 486 19.53 -21.41 -22.99
CA ASP A 486 19.96 -20.04 -23.24
C ASP A 486 20.47 -19.37 -21.95
N ARG A 487 21.50 -18.53 -22.09
CA ARG A 487 22.05 -17.71 -21.01
C ARG A 487 21.40 -16.33 -20.97
N VAL A 488 21.36 -15.74 -19.78
CA VAL A 488 20.83 -14.39 -19.54
C VAL A 488 21.66 -13.29 -20.24
N ASP A 489 22.95 -13.53 -20.49
CA ASP A 489 23.88 -12.61 -21.15
C ASP A 489 23.98 -12.79 -22.69
N GLY A 490 23.18 -13.70 -23.26
CA GLY A 490 23.23 -14.09 -24.67
C GLY A 490 24.22 -15.22 -24.94
N GLY A 491 23.72 -16.32 -25.52
CA GLY A 491 24.47 -17.56 -25.78
C GLY A 491 23.79 -18.77 -25.15
N SER A 492 24.39 -19.96 -25.23
CA SER A 492 23.85 -21.20 -24.63
C SER A 492 24.85 -21.87 -23.69
N TYR A 493 24.37 -22.63 -22.72
CA TYR A 493 25.21 -23.49 -21.89
C TYR A 493 25.59 -24.76 -22.63
N ASP A 494 26.78 -24.86 -23.22
CA ASP A 494 27.23 -26.09 -23.90
C ASP A 494 27.16 -27.34 -23.00
N GLN A 495 27.35 -27.15 -21.70
CA GLN A 495 27.12 -28.14 -20.64
C GLN A 495 26.43 -27.45 -19.47
N MET A 496 25.67 -28.21 -18.68
CA MET A 496 25.06 -27.72 -17.44
C MET A 496 26.15 -27.08 -16.56
N PRO A 497 25.96 -25.85 -16.05
CA PRO A 497 26.95 -25.15 -15.23
C PRO A 497 27.35 -25.89 -13.97
N PHE A 498 28.54 -25.63 -13.42
CA PHE A 498 29.02 -26.36 -12.21
C PHE A 498 28.21 -26.01 -10.97
N TRP A 499 27.84 -24.74 -10.83
CA TRP A 499 26.92 -24.30 -9.78
C TRP A 499 25.55 -25.01 -9.88
N ALA A 500 25.06 -25.27 -11.10
CA ALA A 500 23.76 -25.94 -11.32
C ALA A 500 23.84 -27.42 -10.92
N VAL A 501 24.92 -28.13 -11.25
CA VAL A 501 25.13 -29.50 -10.80
C VAL A 501 25.21 -29.60 -9.27
N ARG A 502 25.83 -28.61 -8.60
CA ARG A 502 25.85 -28.54 -7.14
C ARG A 502 24.48 -28.31 -6.53
N LYS A 503 23.71 -27.33 -7.04
CA LYS A 503 22.34 -27.07 -6.59
C LYS A 503 21.45 -28.30 -6.80
N ALA A 504 21.60 -29.00 -7.92
CA ALA A 504 20.88 -30.25 -8.18
C ALA A 504 21.26 -31.37 -7.22
N ALA A 505 22.53 -31.49 -6.82
CA ALA A 505 22.97 -32.50 -5.85
C ALA A 505 22.30 -32.33 -4.48
N VAL A 506 22.15 -31.08 -4.04
CA VAL A 506 21.48 -30.75 -2.78
C VAL A 506 19.98 -31.02 -2.91
N ALA A 507 19.35 -30.51 -3.97
CA ALA A 507 17.91 -30.67 -4.19
C ALA A 507 17.46 -32.12 -4.41
N LEU A 508 18.33 -32.96 -4.99
CA LEU A 508 18.08 -34.40 -5.17
C LEU A 508 18.57 -35.25 -3.98
N GLU A 509 19.02 -34.61 -2.90
CA GLU A 509 19.53 -35.26 -1.67
C GLU A 509 20.72 -36.22 -1.91
N VAL A 510 21.49 -36.00 -2.97
CA VAL A 510 22.69 -36.80 -3.30
C VAL A 510 23.90 -36.33 -2.49
N CYS A 511 23.98 -35.03 -2.21
CA CYS A 511 25.08 -34.44 -1.45
C CYS A 511 24.54 -33.30 -0.56
N PRO A 512 24.72 -33.36 0.77
CA PRO A 512 24.30 -32.26 1.63
C PRO A 512 25.19 -31.04 1.42
N GLU A 513 24.65 -29.86 1.69
CA GLU A 513 25.30 -28.58 1.39
C GLU A 513 26.64 -28.38 2.13
N ASP A 514 26.78 -28.95 3.34
CA ASP A 514 27.99 -28.88 4.15
C ASP A 514 29.08 -29.90 3.75
N ALA A 515 28.80 -30.80 2.81
CA ALA A 515 29.74 -31.83 2.37
C ALA A 515 30.59 -31.43 1.16
N PHE A 516 30.36 -30.25 0.56
CA PHE A 516 31.25 -29.73 -0.46
C PHE A 516 32.62 -29.36 0.15
N VAL A 517 33.68 -29.52 -0.64
CA VAL A 517 35.06 -29.30 -0.20
C VAL A 517 35.75 -28.25 -1.08
N ASP A 518 36.52 -27.37 -0.46
CA ASP A 518 37.34 -26.40 -1.19
C ASP A 518 38.36 -27.10 -2.09
N ARG A 519 38.31 -26.80 -3.39
CA ARG A 519 39.25 -27.25 -4.40
C ARG A 519 39.89 -26.06 -5.09
N LYS A 520 41.12 -26.22 -5.59
CA LYS A 520 41.80 -25.19 -6.39
C LYS A 520 41.61 -25.50 -7.87
N GLY A 521 41.02 -24.56 -8.59
CA GLY A 521 40.93 -24.55 -10.05
C GLY A 521 41.89 -23.51 -10.66
N GLU A 522 41.88 -23.40 -11.99
CA GLU A 522 42.71 -22.43 -12.73
C GLU A 522 42.34 -20.97 -12.43
N ASP A 523 41.08 -20.70 -12.07
CA ASP A 523 40.55 -19.36 -11.80
C ASP A 523 40.42 -19.01 -10.30
N GLY A 524 40.85 -19.90 -9.40
CA GLY A 524 40.78 -19.68 -7.95
C GLY A 524 40.30 -20.90 -7.16
N THR A 525 39.98 -20.70 -5.88
CA THR A 525 39.34 -21.72 -5.05
C THR A 525 37.85 -21.79 -5.36
N TYR A 526 37.31 -23.00 -5.48
CA TYR A 526 35.88 -23.25 -5.67
C TYR A 526 35.45 -24.46 -4.82
N GLU A 527 34.21 -24.48 -4.37
CA GLU A 527 33.67 -25.65 -3.68
C GLU A 527 33.33 -26.75 -4.68
N GLY A 528 33.93 -27.91 -4.52
CA GLY A 528 33.71 -29.11 -5.34
C GLY A 528 33.12 -30.26 -4.53
N PHE A 529 32.68 -31.30 -5.23
CA PHE A 529 32.16 -32.52 -4.60
C PHE A 529 33.22 -33.21 -3.72
N PRO A 530 32.82 -33.91 -2.65
CA PRO A 530 33.74 -34.63 -1.76
C PRO A 530 34.52 -35.75 -2.48
N GLY A 531 33.96 -36.31 -3.56
CA GLY A 531 34.59 -37.32 -4.40
C GLY A 531 33.97 -37.41 -5.80
N TYR A 532 34.65 -38.10 -6.72
CA TYR A 532 34.14 -38.32 -8.07
C TYR A 532 32.91 -39.25 -8.09
N GLU A 533 32.77 -40.13 -7.09
CA GLU A 533 31.61 -41.01 -6.91
C GLU A 533 30.35 -40.17 -6.70
N THR A 534 30.35 -39.26 -5.72
CA THR A 534 29.23 -38.34 -5.45
C THR A 534 28.91 -37.44 -6.64
N TYR A 535 29.93 -36.97 -7.37
CA TYR A 535 29.74 -36.20 -8.60
C TYR A 535 29.05 -37.01 -9.70
N ASN A 536 29.49 -38.25 -9.94
CA ASN A 536 28.87 -39.12 -10.95
C ASN A 536 27.46 -39.56 -10.54
N GLU A 537 27.24 -39.87 -9.26
CA GLU A 537 25.90 -40.16 -8.71
C GLU A 537 24.95 -38.97 -8.89
N THR A 538 25.45 -37.73 -8.73
CA THR A 538 24.68 -36.52 -9.00
C THR A 538 24.29 -36.43 -10.47
N LEU A 539 25.22 -36.70 -11.40
CA LEU A 539 24.92 -36.69 -12.83
C LEU A 539 23.87 -37.76 -13.19
N GLU A 540 23.95 -38.95 -12.60
CA GLU A 540 22.95 -40.02 -12.79
C GLU A 540 21.57 -39.62 -12.23
N ALA A 541 21.54 -38.96 -11.08
CA ALA A 541 20.31 -38.46 -10.48
C ALA A 541 19.66 -37.35 -11.33
N ILE A 542 20.46 -36.46 -11.93
CA ILE A 542 20.00 -35.43 -12.88
C ILE A 542 19.43 -36.08 -14.16
N GLU A 543 20.11 -37.09 -14.71
CA GLU A 543 19.60 -37.84 -15.87
C GLU A 543 18.28 -38.57 -15.53
N ALA A 544 18.19 -39.18 -14.35
CA ALA A 544 16.96 -39.82 -13.86
C ALA A 544 15.83 -38.80 -13.62
N ALA A 545 16.18 -37.58 -13.23
CA ALA A 545 15.27 -36.44 -13.13
C ALA A 545 14.78 -35.95 -14.51
N GLY A 546 15.39 -36.41 -15.61
CA GLY A 546 14.99 -36.12 -16.99
C GLY A 546 15.75 -34.95 -17.63
N LEU A 547 16.75 -34.39 -16.93
CA LEU A 547 17.53 -33.25 -17.38
C LEU A 547 18.80 -33.69 -18.14
N LYS A 548 19.25 -32.89 -19.09
CA LYS A 548 20.48 -33.14 -19.87
C LYS A 548 21.62 -32.33 -19.30
N HIS A 549 22.64 -32.98 -18.72
CA HIS A 549 23.79 -32.24 -18.16
C HIS A 549 24.93 -31.98 -19.16
N GLY A 550 25.10 -32.80 -20.20
CA GLY A 550 26.18 -32.64 -21.20
C GLY A 550 27.62 -32.84 -20.68
N ARG A 551 27.78 -33.11 -19.38
CA ARG A 551 29.05 -33.38 -18.69
C ARG A 551 29.53 -34.82 -18.76
N GLU A 552 30.85 -35.00 -18.75
CA GLU A 552 31.50 -36.31 -18.69
C GLU A 552 31.62 -36.82 -17.25
N ARG A 553 31.47 -38.14 -17.08
CA ARG A 553 31.66 -38.83 -15.80
C ARG A 553 33.14 -39.06 -15.54
N VAL A 554 33.59 -38.85 -14.31
CA VAL A 554 35.00 -38.95 -13.93
C VAL A 554 35.32 -40.39 -13.53
N THR A 555 36.44 -40.95 -14.03
CA THR A 555 36.88 -42.31 -13.66
C THR A 555 38.05 -42.29 -12.66
N PRO A 556 38.28 -43.37 -11.90
CA PRO A 556 39.30 -43.40 -10.85
C PRO A 556 40.74 -43.11 -11.34
N ASP A 557 41.05 -43.39 -12.61
CA ASP A 557 42.39 -43.17 -13.18
C ASP A 557 42.72 -41.69 -13.43
N GLU A 558 41.72 -40.80 -13.49
CA GLU A 558 41.92 -39.37 -13.72
C GLU A 558 42.22 -38.60 -12.42
N ASN A 559 41.73 -39.08 -11.27
CA ASN A 559 42.07 -38.52 -9.94
C ASN A 559 43.45 -38.96 -9.42
N ALA A 560 44.08 -39.97 -10.03
CA ALA A 560 45.41 -40.43 -9.65
C ALA A 560 46.54 -39.60 -10.29
N ALA A 561 46.23 -38.72 -11.25
CA ALA A 561 47.20 -37.95 -12.03
C ALA A 561 47.68 -36.64 -11.37
N ASP A 562 47.14 -36.26 -10.21
CA ASP A 562 47.55 -35.04 -9.48
C ASP A 562 48.83 -35.22 -8.60
N LYS A 563 49.56 -36.32 -8.78
CA LYS A 563 50.90 -36.47 -8.20
C LYS A 563 51.97 -36.58 -9.28
N GLU A 564 52.61 -35.43 -9.51
CA GLU A 564 53.92 -35.23 -10.16
C GLU A 564 54.23 -36.10 -11.38
N SER A 565 54.21 -35.52 -12.59
CA SER A 565 55.24 -35.80 -13.60
C SER A 565 55.37 -34.72 -14.66
N GLU A 566 56.64 -34.45 -14.95
CA GLU A 566 57.21 -33.43 -15.82
C GLU A 566 56.79 -33.53 -17.30
N SER A 567 56.86 -32.39 -17.97
CA SER A 567 56.80 -32.23 -19.43
C SER A 567 57.90 -33.03 -20.15
N PRO A 568 57.74 -33.24 -21.47
CA PRO A 568 58.69 -32.59 -22.38
C PRO A 568 58.05 -31.93 -23.62
N ALA A 569 58.78 -30.93 -24.11
CA ALA A 569 58.37 -29.87 -25.02
C ALA A 569 58.48 -30.18 -26.53
N THR A 570 58.07 -29.15 -27.32
CA THR A 570 58.31 -28.82 -28.75
C THR A 570 57.22 -29.26 -29.73
N ALA A 571 56.67 -28.45 -30.65
CA ALA A 571 56.98 -27.10 -31.15
C ALA A 571 55.74 -26.48 -31.85
N SER A 572 55.59 -25.15 -31.83
CA SER A 572 55.72 -24.30 -33.03
C SER A 572 55.34 -22.85 -32.70
N ALA A 573 56.23 -21.93 -33.04
CA ALA A 573 56.09 -20.49 -32.87
C ALA A 573 55.24 -19.88 -33.99
N SER A 574 54.30 -19.01 -33.63
CA SER A 574 53.99 -17.73 -34.31
C SER A 574 52.70 -17.13 -33.73
N ASP A 575 52.79 -16.23 -32.76
CA ASP A 575 52.12 -14.90 -32.77
C ASP A 575 52.46 -14.11 -31.48
N GLU A 576 53.53 -13.31 -31.50
CA GLU A 576 54.17 -12.78 -30.28
C GLU A 576 53.86 -11.29 -29.99
N SER A 577 52.70 -10.75 -30.37
CA SER A 577 52.36 -9.34 -30.05
C SER A 577 50.99 -9.07 -29.39
N ALA A 578 50.06 -10.03 -29.38
CA ALA A 578 48.75 -9.87 -28.74
C ALA A 578 48.69 -10.37 -27.28
N GLY A 579 49.54 -11.34 -26.90
CA GLY A 579 49.53 -11.98 -25.57
C GLY A 579 50.07 -11.13 -24.41
N ASP A 580 50.97 -10.19 -24.69
CA ASP A 580 51.58 -9.34 -23.66
C ASP A 580 50.64 -8.22 -23.17
N LEU A 581 49.77 -7.70 -24.04
CA LEU A 581 48.70 -6.76 -23.68
C LEU A 581 47.62 -7.45 -22.82
N GLY A 582 47.23 -8.68 -23.15
CA GLY A 582 46.28 -9.47 -22.37
C GLY A 582 46.80 -9.82 -20.97
N ARG A 583 48.08 -10.20 -20.84
CA ARG A 583 48.72 -10.44 -19.53
C ARG A 583 48.88 -9.16 -18.71
N ALA A 584 49.18 -8.03 -19.35
CA ALA A 584 49.24 -6.74 -18.67
C ALA A 584 47.86 -6.30 -18.17
N HIS A 585 46.83 -6.49 -18.99
CA HIS A 585 45.44 -6.18 -18.63
C HIS A 585 44.92 -7.07 -17.51
N LEU A 586 45.20 -8.38 -17.53
CA LEU A 586 44.86 -9.31 -16.46
C LEU A 586 45.56 -8.97 -15.14
N ARG A 587 46.84 -8.58 -15.18
CA ARG A 587 47.57 -8.12 -13.99
C ARG A 587 46.97 -6.85 -13.39
N GLU A 588 46.57 -5.90 -14.23
CA GLU A 588 45.94 -4.67 -13.75
C GLU A 588 44.53 -4.91 -13.22
N LYS A 589 43.74 -5.77 -13.89
CA LYS A 589 42.43 -6.19 -13.40
C LYS A 589 42.52 -6.90 -12.04
N ASN A 590 43.47 -7.82 -11.89
CA ASN A 590 43.71 -8.50 -10.62
C ASN A 590 44.16 -7.52 -9.53
N ARG A 591 45.00 -6.54 -9.85
CA ARG A 591 45.38 -5.47 -8.92
C ARG A 591 44.17 -4.64 -8.47
N LEU A 592 43.29 -4.26 -9.40
CA LEU A 592 42.07 -3.49 -9.09
C LEU A 592 41.07 -4.32 -8.26
N LEU A 593 40.96 -5.61 -8.53
CA LEU A 593 40.14 -6.52 -7.73
C LEU A 593 40.69 -6.67 -6.32
N THR A 594 42.00 -6.85 -6.14
CA THR A 594 42.62 -6.87 -4.80
C THR A 594 42.36 -5.58 -4.05
N ALA A 595 42.51 -4.41 -4.69
CA ALA A 595 42.21 -3.13 -4.07
C ALA A 595 40.72 -2.96 -3.71
N LYS A 596 39.81 -3.54 -4.52
CA LYS A 596 38.37 -3.54 -4.22
C LYS A 596 38.05 -4.46 -3.04
N VAL A 597 38.69 -5.62 -2.95
CA VAL A 597 38.54 -6.56 -1.83
C VAL A 597 39.06 -5.91 -0.54
N GLU A 598 40.26 -5.34 -0.52
CA GLU A 598 40.81 -4.64 0.65
C GLU A 598 39.89 -3.50 1.13
N ARG A 599 39.26 -2.77 0.20
CA ARG A 599 38.30 -1.72 0.55
C ARG A 599 37.00 -2.31 1.15
N LEU A 600 36.48 -3.38 0.57
CA LEU A 600 35.26 -4.04 1.07
C LEU A 600 35.49 -4.67 2.44
N GLU A 601 36.65 -5.29 2.66
CA GLU A 601 37.05 -5.81 3.97
C GLU A 601 37.12 -4.69 5.03
N SER A 602 37.70 -3.54 4.68
CA SER A 602 37.74 -2.37 5.58
C SER A 602 36.34 -1.78 5.85
N GLU A 603 35.44 -1.76 4.86
CA GLU A 603 34.06 -1.31 5.06
C GLU A 603 33.27 -2.30 5.93
N LEU A 604 33.50 -3.61 5.76
CA LEU A 604 32.88 -4.65 6.55
C LEU A 604 33.32 -4.58 8.01
N GLU A 605 34.62 -4.41 8.28
CA GLU A 605 35.14 -4.25 9.64
C GLU A 605 34.56 -3.00 10.33
N LYS A 606 34.45 -1.88 9.60
CA LYS A 606 33.81 -0.66 10.13
C LYS A 606 32.31 -0.85 10.41
N LYS A 607 31.61 -1.63 9.59
CA LYS A 607 30.19 -1.97 9.82
C LYS A 607 30.05 -2.91 11.02
N SER A 608 30.93 -3.88 11.19
CA SER A 608 30.97 -4.77 12.36
C SER A 608 31.19 -3.98 13.66
N GLU A 609 32.14 -3.05 13.69
CA GLU A 609 32.34 -2.14 14.85
C GLU A 609 31.08 -1.33 15.16
N ARG A 610 30.37 -0.85 14.12
CA ARG A 610 29.12 -0.10 14.29
C ARG A 610 27.99 -0.96 14.84
N ILE A 611 27.93 -2.24 14.47
CA ILE A 611 26.95 -3.18 15.01
C ILE A 611 27.23 -3.43 16.50
N GLU A 612 28.49 -3.67 16.88
CA GLU A 612 28.85 -3.86 18.30
C GLU A 612 28.48 -2.63 19.15
N ASP A 613 28.71 -1.41 18.64
CA ASP A 613 28.31 -0.16 19.30
C ASP A 613 26.78 -0.07 19.49
N LEU A 614 26.01 -0.44 18.46
CA LEU A 614 24.54 -0.41 18.49
C LEU A 614 23.97 -1.48 19.41
N GLU A 615 24.53 -2.68 19.43
CA GLU A 615 24.13 -3.75 20.35
C GLU A 615 24.37 -3.33 21.81
N ALA A 616 25.49 -2.69 22.11
CA ALA A 616 25.77 -2.13 23.43
C ALA A 616 24.79 -1.01 23.82
N GLU A 617 24.35 -0.20 22.87
CA GLU A 617 23.32 0.83 23.07
C GLU A 617 21.93 0.21 23.33
N VAL A 618 21.54 -0.82 22.58
CA VAL A 618 20.29 -1.56 22.80
C VAL A 618 20.26 -2.20 24.18
N ASP A 619 21.36 -2.82 24.62
CA ASP A 619 21.43 -3.43 25.96
C ASP A 619 21.36 -2.38 27.09
N ARG A 620 21.95 -1.20 26.87
CA ARG A 620 21.82 -0.07 27.79
C ARG A 620 20.36 0.39 27.90
N VAL A 621 19.70 0.62 26.77
CA VAL A 621 18.29 1.05 26.72
C VAL A 621 17.36 0.00 27.33
N ARG A 622 17.59 -1.29 27.08
CA ARG A 622 16.82 -2.38 27.70
C ARG A 622 16.95 -2.37 29.23
N THR A 623 18.15 -2.09 29.74
CA THR A 623 18.41 -1.99 31.19
C THR A 623 17.71 -0.77 31.80
N GLU A 624 17.74 0.38 31.13
CA GLU A 624 17.01 1.58 31.54
C GLU A 624 15.50 1.34 31.55
N LEU A 625 14.96 0.71 30.50
CA LEU A 625 13.55 0.37 30.39
C LEU A 625 13.09 -0.61 31.49
N ALA A 626 13.91 -1.60 31.83
CA ALA A 626 13.65 -2.51 32.95
C ALA A 626 13.62 -1.76 34.30
N THR A 627 14.47 -0.75 34.47
CA THR A 627 14.50 0.11 35.65
C THR A 627 13.22 0.95 35.76
N VAL A 628 12.83 1.61 34.66
CA VAL A 628 11.59 2.43 34.61
C VAL A 628 10.35 1.58 34.87
N ARG A 629 10.28 0.37 34.30
CA ARG A 629 9.17 -0.58 34.57
C ARG A 629 9.12 -0.95 36.06
N SER A 630 10.27 -1.26 36.67
CA SER A 630 10.30 -1.56 38.10
C SER A 630 9.90 -0.37 38.99
N GLU A 631 10.19 0.86 38.58
CA GLU A 631 9.75 2.07 39.29
C GLU A 631 8.25 2.30 39.14
N ARG A 632 7.71 2.13 37.93
CA ARG A 632 6.27 2.19 37.67
C ARG A 632 5.52 1.19 38.54
N ASP A 633 5.93 -0.08 38.54
CA ASP A 633 5.26 -1.13 39.30
C ASP A 633 5.31 -0.84 40.81
N ARG A 634 6.41 -0.26 41.32
CA ARG A 634 6.50 0.21 42.72
C ARG A 634 5.54 1.35 43.02
N LEU A 635 5.40 2.32 42.12
CA LEU A 635 4.50 3.46 42.28
C LEU A 635 3.04 3.01 42.21
N GLU A 636 2.73 2.06 41.34
CA GLU A 636 1.40 1.46 41.22
C GLU A 636 1.01 0.70 42.50
N THR A 637 1.90 -0.15 43.03
CA THR A 637 1.65 -0.81 44.34
C THR A 637 1.49 0.20 45.48
N ALA A 638 2.30 1.26 45.51
CA ALA A 638 2.17 2.31 46.53
C ALA A 638 0.87 3.12 46.40
N LEU A 639 0.34 3.26 45.18
CA LEU A 639 -0.95 3.92 44.93
C LEU A 639 -2.11 3.03 45.37
N GLU A 640 -2.06 1.73 45.06
CA GLU A 640 -3.06 0.74 45.51
C GLU A 640 -3.12 0.65 47.04
N GLU A 641 -1.97 0.55 47.72
CA GLU A 641 -1.92 0.56 49.19
C GLU A 641 -2.50 1.84 49.80
N ARG A 642 -2.36 2.99 49.11
CA ARG A 642 -2.92 4.27 49.56
C ARG A 642 -4.43 4.33 49.37
N LEU A 643 -4.94 3.82 48.25
CA LEU A 643 -6.37 3.72 47.97
C LEU A 643 -7.06 2.76 48.95
N GLU A 644 -6.43 1.63 49.28
CA GLU A 644 -6.94 0.71 50.31
C GLU A 644 -6.89 1.30 51.73
N GLN A 645 -5.91 2.14 52.04
CA GLN A 645 -5.88 2.86 53.31
C GLN A 645 -6.98 3.93 53.39
N GLU A 646 -7.24 4.65 52.30
CA GLU A 646 -8.33 5.63 52.23
C GLU A 646 -9.71 4.96 52.32
N SER A 647 -9.92 3.82 51.66
CA SER A 647 -11.19 3.07 51.73
C SER A 647 -11.44 2.47 53.13
N ASN A 648 -10.41 1.89 53.76
CA ASN A 648 -10.51 1.37 55.14
C ASN A 648 -10.72 2.49 56.19
N GLN A 649 -10.39 3.74 55.84
CA GLN A 649 -10.58 4.90 56.70
C GLN A 649 -11.98 5.50 56.53
N GLU A 650 -12.54 5.48 55.32
CA GLU A 650 -13.96 5.77 55.06
C GLU A 650 -14.89 4.75 55.73
N ASP A 651 -14.60 3.44 55.62
CA ASP A 651 -15.39 2.39 56.28
C ASP A 651 -15.36 2.51 57.82
N ARG A 652 -14.25 3.00 58.40
CA ARG A 652 -14.17 3.29 59.86
C ARG A 652 -14.93 4.54 60.28
N ASP A 653 -15.13 5.50 59.37
CA ASP A 653 -15.83 6.74 59.64
C ASP A 653 -17.36 6.64 59.39
N GLU A 654 -17.81 5.61 58.65
CA GLU A 654 -19.22 5.23 58.50
C GLU A 654 -19.76 4.36 59.65
N ASP A 655 -18.91 3.55 60.31
CA ASP A 655 -19.31 2.72 61.45
C ASP A 655 -19.43 3.49 62.79
N GLN A 656 -19.14 4.80 62.79
CA GLN A 656 -19.37 5.67 63.95
C GLN A 656 -20.74 6.33 63.89
N SER A 657 -21.60 5.92 64.83
CA SER A 657 -22.92 6.51 65.06
C SER A 657 -22.89 8.04 65.02
N PRO A 658 -23.87 8.72 64.36
CA PRO A 658 -23.96 10.19 64.32
C PRO A 658 -23.95 10.84 65.72
N PHE A 659 -24.30 10.09 66.76
CA PHE A 659 -24.25 10.53 68.16
C PHE A 659 -22.81 10.67 68.72
N ASP A 660 -21.83 9.90 68.22
CA ASP A 660 -20.44 9.99 68.67
C ASP A 660 -19.68 11.13 67.96
N LYS A 661 -20.01 11.39 66.68
CA LYS A 661 -19.55 12.59 65.95
C LYS A 661 -20.03 13.89 66.60
N ALA A 662 -21.26 13.94 67.11
CA ALA A 662 -21.79 15.11 67.84
C ALA A 662 -21.15 15.32 69.22
N ARG A 663 -20.62 14.27 69.86
CA ARG A 663 -20.01 14.35 71.19
C ARG A 663 -18.58 14.88 71.15
N ARG A 664 -17.87 14.72 70.03
CA ARG A 664 -16.50 15.23 69.81
C ARG A 664 -16.44 16.71 69.44
N VAL A 665 -17.50 17.24 68.83
CA VAL A 665 -17.59 18.67 68.44
C VAL A 665 -18.02 19.56 69.61
N LEU A 666 -18.64 19.00 70.66
CA LEU A 666 -19.11 19.74 71.84
C LEU A 666 -18.18 19.69 73.07
N SER A 667 -16.99 19.08 73.00
CA SER A 667 -16.00 19.19 74.07
C SER A 667 -14.98 20.29 73.77
N PHE A 668 -15.42 21.54 73.91
CA PHE A 668 -14.57 22.66 74.30
C PHE A 668 -14.96 23.06 75.72
N ASP A 669 -13.94 23.40 76.53
CA ASP A 669 -13.93 23.81 77.95
C ASP A 669 -13.72 22.68 78.99
N GLU A 670 -12.45 22.33 79.24
CA GLU A 670 -11.71 22.73 80.46
C GLU A 670 -10.18 22.60 80.27
#